data_AF-A0A2V9CDZ2-F1
#
_entry.id   AF-A0A2V9CDZ2-F1
#
_cell.length_a   1.000
_cell.length_b   1.000
_cell.length_c   1.000
_cell.angle_alpha   90.00
_cell.angle_beta   90.00
_cell.angle_gamma   90.00
#
_symmetry.space_group_name_H-M   'P 1'
#
loop_
_entity.id
_entity.type
_entity.pdbx_description
1 polymer ?
#
loop_
_entity_poly.entity_id
_entity_poly.type
_entity_poly.pdbx_seq_one_letter_code
_entity_poly.pdbx_strand_id
1 'polypeptide(L)'
;MTNGYIDIKNTDMMLIMGGNPAENHPCGFKWAIEAKRTRNAKMIVVDPRFTRTAATADLFLQIRAGTDIAFLGGLVNYAIQNNRIAKEYLTHYTNAAFVVQEGFKLPEDGLYSGFDQATQVYDRSTWNYQEGGDMSHRAADADPEKPATAAKAPAMLPPNVAYDLTLQHPRCVFQLLRKQYSRYTPEMVERITGISKAEFLKAADLYTSIRKDGDMKKAATVIYAVGWTQHTFGTQIIRTAAILQLLLGNVGRAGGGVNALRGHSNIQGATDMGGVFDIWPGYLKVPIPTDVDSKIYLERTTPKASKPAVWDSFNYWSNTPKFAVSFLKAMYGDAAKKENDWAFHYMPKVERNYSWTEIWDNMYRGSVKGMFAFGMNGVAIGPNTQKNIEALKRADWLVVGEIYPDETSEFWKSPGISREEMKNIKTTVYRLACAGFAEKDGSMTNSARWLQWKDAALPPPGQARLDQDIIAQIFLRVRDLYQKEGGKFPDPILKLTWSYTIPTSPSLAELAREINGRALADLTDPATKQVIKAGQQLPGFSWLRDDGTTSCGNWIYSGCWTEAGPQLARRGTEDPSDLGIYQNWAWSWPANRRVLYNRASCDPSGKPWDPERRQVWWNESAQRWVGNDVPDFKVDSSPKEHMGPFIMNAEGVGRIFGPLAAFADGPFPEHYEPIESPVRNPLHPDQSNNPVVKKFGTPADKYGTPSEGFNIVCTTYRLTEHYHYWTKNNPMNVQLIPEPFVEIPVELAEEMGIKGGEKVKVTSARSYYIAKAFVTRRIKPMTIDGKKVYQIGIPIHQGYRGIQEDEGKNAKTVVNRLTPTVVDPNAYTPEFKGFLVKIEKA
;
A
#
# COMPACT_ATOMS: atom_id res chain seq x y z
N MET A 1 -0.96 0.99 -7.86
CA MET A 1 -1.96 1.17 -8.90
C MET A 1 -1.92 -0.03 -9.80
N THR A 2 -3.09 -0.53 -10.16
CA THR A 2 -3.22 -1.55 -11.21
C THR A 2 -2.98 -0.95 -12.60
N ASN A 3 -3.30 0.33 -12.78
CA ASN A 3 -3.20 1.07 -14.04
C ASN A 3 -2.15 2.21 -13.92
N GLY A 4 -2.30 3.28 -14.70
CA GLY A 4 -1.41 4.45 -14.72
C GLY A 4 -2.18 5.78 -14.63
N TYR A 5 -1.47 6.90 -14.43
CA TYR A 5 -2.09 8.22 -14.35
C TYR A 5 -2.85 8.60 -15.63
N ILE A 6 -2.24 8.35 -16.80
CA ILE A 6 -2.81 8.74 -18.10
C ILE A 6 -4.05 7.91 -18.41
N ASP A 7 -4.03 6.62 -18.06
CA ASP A 7 -5.14 5.70 -18.30
C ASP A 7 -6.45 6.12 -17.61
N ILE A 8 -6.40 6.97 -16.57
CA ILE A 8 -7.59 7.55 -15.93
C ILE A 8 -8.46 8.28 -16.96
N LYS A 9 -7.88 8.85 -18.03
CA LYS A 9 -8.64 9.54 -19.10
C LYS A 9 -9.66 8.62 -19.79
N ASN A 10 -9.46 7.31 -19.73
CA ASN A 10 -10.28 6.30 -20.40
C ASN A 10 -11.49 5.86 -19.56
N THR A 11 -11.67 6.39 -18.34
CA THR A 11 -12.76 5.96 -17.44
C THR A 11 -14.10 6.57 -17.81
N ASP A 12 -15.20 5.89 -17.45
CA ASP A 12 -16.57 6.41 -17.58
C ASP A 12 -17.16 6.80 -16.21
N MET A 13 -16.54 6.35 -15.11
CA MET A 13 -17.01 6.58 -13.75
C MET A 13 -15.84 6.55 -12.76
N MET A 14 -15.79 7.53 -11.86
CA MET A 14 -14.76 7.65 -10.83
C MET A 14 -15.39 7.68 -9.46
N LEU A 15 -14.90 6.81 -8.58
CA LEU A 15 -15.05 6.97 -7.13
C LEU A 15 -13.71 7.47 -6.57
N ILE A 16 -13.68 8.71 -6.13
CA ILE A 16 -12.56 9.28 -5.41
C ILE A 16 -12.91 9.29 -3.93
N MET A 17 -12.31 8.35 -3.20
CA MET A 17 -12.63 8.11 -1.80
C MET A 17 -11.36 7.66 -1.09
N GLY A 18 -11.10 8.20 0.10
CA GLY A 18 -9.82 7.98 0.78
C GLY A 18 -8.62 8.69 0.11
N GLY A 19 -8.87 9.71 -0.71
CA GLY A 19 -7.84 10.48 -1.40
C GLY A 19 -8.34 11.86 -1.84
N ASN A 20 -7.41 12.79 -2.06
CA ASN A 20 -7.68 14.16 -2.51
C ASN A 20 -6.72 14.53 -3.65
N PRO A 21 -6.87 13.92 -4.84
CA PRO A 21 -5.88 13.99 -5.92
C PRO A 21 -5.70 15.38 -6.52
N ALA A 22 -6.70 16.27 -6.47
CA ALA A 22 -6.53 17.66 -6.92
C ALA A 22 -5.48 18.41 -6.09
N GLU A 23 -5.25 17.99 -4.84
CA GLU A 23 -4.25 18.61 -3.96
C GLU A 23 -2.96 17.78 -3.87
N ASN A 24 -3.10 16.46 -3.76
CA ASN A 24 -1.96 15.57 -3.47
C ASN A 24 -1.29 15.00 -4.73
N HIS A 25 -1.98 15.05 -5.87
CA HIS A 25 -1.53 14.52 -7.16
C HIS A 25 -1.97 15.43 -8.33
N PRO A 26 -1.82 16.77 -8.24
CA PRO A 26 -2.50 17.71 -9.13
C PRO A 26 -2.19 17.46 -10.62
N CYS A 27 -0.94 17.16 -10.97
CA CYS A 27 -0.56 16.84 -12.35
C CYS A 27 -1.20 15.54 -12.85
N GLY A 28 -1.35 14.53 -11.99
CA GLY A 28 -2.05 13.30 -12.31
C GLY A 28 -3.57 13.50 -12.42
N PHE A 29 -4.13 14.40 -11.61
CA PHE A 29 -5.56 14.72 -11.58
C PHE A 29 -6.07 15.35 -12.89
N LYS A 30 -5.17 15.93 -13.70
CA LYS A 30 -5.46 16.35 -15.08
C LYS A 30 -6.26 15.29 -15.84
N TRP A 31 -5.89 14.02 -15.73
CA TRP A 31 -6.51 12.94 -16.50
C TRP A 31 -7.91 12.55 -16.01
N ALA A 32 -8.22 12.79 -14.74
CA ALA A 32 -9.59 12.67 -14.24
C ALA A 32 -10.49 13.76 -14.84
N ILE A 33 -9.98 14.99 -14.94
CA ILE A 33 -10.69 16.09 -15.62
C ILE A 33 -10.82 15.82 -17.12
N GLU A 34 -9.79 15.26 -17.75
CA GLU A 34 -9.85 14.87 -19.16
C GLU A 34 -10.97 13.86 -19.41
N ALA A 35 -11.09 12.81 -18.58
CA ALA A 35 -12.19 11.85 -18.68
C ALA A 35 -13.57 12.52 -18.56
N LYS A 36 -13.73 13.51 -17.66
CA LYS A 36 -14.99 14.28 -17.58
C LYS A 36 -15.29 15.03 -18.88
N ARG A 37 -14.27 15.63 -19.50
CA ARG A 37 -14.42 16.48 -20.68
C ARG A 37 -14.66 15.67 -21.96
N THR A 38 -13.91 14.59 -22.16
CA THR A 38 -13.91 13.86 -23.43
C THR A 38 -14.81 12.62 -23.41
N ARG A 39 -15.07 12.05 -22.23
CA ARG A 39 -15.91 10.84 -22.07
C ARG A 39 -17.19 11.08 -21.28
N ASN A 40 -17.44 12.31 -20.84
CA ASN A 40 -18.53 12.63 -19.91
C ASN A 40 -18.51 11.74 -18.65
N ALA A 41 -17.30 11.35 -18.22
CA ALA A 41 -17.13 10.53 -17.04
C ALA A 41 -17.72 11.24 -15.81
N LYS A 42 -18.41 10.49 -14.94
CA LYS A 42 -18.93 11.03 -13.68
C LYS A 42 -17.94 10.82 -12.55
N MET A 43 -17.91 11.76 -11.62
CA MET A 43 -17.00 11.78 -10.48
C MET A 43 -17.78 11.90 -9.19
N ILE A 44 -17.68 10.88 -8.35
CA ILE A 44 -18.19 10.88 -6.98
C ILE A 44 -17.00 11.08 -6.05
N VAL A 45 -17.07 12.10 -5.19
CA VAL A 45 -16.09 12.34 -4.12
C VAL A 45 -16.73 12.05 -2.77
N VAL A 46 -16.09 11.17 -2.01
CA VAL A 46 -16.52 10.81 -0.65
C VAL A 46 -15.35 11.13 0.30
N ASP A 47 -15.51 12.18 1.09
CA ASP A 47 -14.45 12.73 1.96
C ASP A 47 -15.11 13.39 3.18
N PRO A 48 -14.51 13.35 4.39
CA PRO A 48 -15.03 14.08 5.55
C PRO A 48 -15.11 15.60 5.35
N ARG A 49 -14.52 16.13 4.27
CA ARG A 49 -14.43 17.56 3.97
C ARG A 49 -14.76 17.83 2.51
N PHE A 50 -15.37 18.98 2.24
CA PHE A 50 -15.46 19.51 0.89
C PHE A 50 -14.08 20.05 0.45
N THR A 51 -13.33 19.23 -0.27
CA THR A 51 -11.96 19.51 -0.73
C THR A 51 -11.91 20.20 -2.09
N ARG A 52 -10.71 20.56 -2.57
CA ARG A 52 -10.53 21.04 -3.95
C ARG A 52 -10.88 19.98 -5.00
N THR A 53 -10.74 18.70 -4.66
CA THR A 53 -11.26 17.62 -5.51
C THR A 53 -12.80 17.63 -5.54
N ALA A 54 -13.44 17.72 -4.37
CA ALA A 54 -14.91 17.77 -4.24
C ALA A 54 -15.54 18.93 -5.04
N ALA A 55 -14.85 20.07 -5.14
CA ALA A 55 -15.29 21.22 -5.94
C ALA A 55 -15.47 20.91 -7.45
N THR A 56 -14.87 19.81 -7.94
CA THR A 56 -14.97 19.37 -9.34
C THR A 56 -15.85 18.13 -9.53
N ALA A 57 -16.42 17.60 -8.44
CA ALA A 57 -17.22 16.38 -8.45
C ALA A 57 -18.61 16.62 -9.02
N ASP A 58 -19.22 15.57 -9.60
CA ASP A 58 -20.65 15.57 -9.92
C ASP A 58 -21.50 15.28 -8.67
N LEU A 59 -20.94 14.55 -7.70
CA LEU A 59 -21.55 14.26 -6.41
C LEU A 59 -20.49 14.29 -5.31
N PHE A 60 -20.71 15.09 -4.28
CA PHE A 60 -19.92 15.07 -3.05
C PHE A 60 -20.76 14.49 -1.91
N LEU A 61 -20.17 13.62 -1.11
CA LEU A 61 -20.76 13.05 0.09
C LEU A 61 -19.80 13.25 1.26
N GLN A 62 -20.29 13.90 2.33
CA GLN A 62 -19.50 14.01 3.55
C GLN A 62 -19.63 12.72 4.36
N ILE A 63 -18.49 12.06 4.62
CA ILE A 63 -18.44 10.82 5.39
C ILE A 63 -17.78 11.04 6.76
N ARG A 64 -18.20 10.29 7.79
CA ARG A 64 -17.44 10.22 9.04
C ARG A 64 -16.12 9.49 8.83
N ALA A 65 -15.01 10.07 9.29
CA ALA A 65 -13.71 9.41 9.17
C ALA A 65 -13.70 8.02 9.86
N GLY A 66 -13.20 7.01 9.15
CA GLY A 66 -13.13 5.63 9.67
C GLY A 66 -14.38 4.79 9.42
N THR A 67 -15.26 5.20 8.50
CA THR A 67 -16.52 4.47 8.18
C THR A 67 -16.61 3.98 6.74
N ASP A 68 -15.48 4.00 6.05
CA ASP A 68 -15.37 3.69 4.63
C ASP A 68 -15.85 2.28 4.28
N ILE A 69 -15.61 1.28 5.16
CA ILE A 69 -16.07 -0.10 4.95
C ILE A 69 -17.61 -0.15 4.88
N ALA A 70 -18.30 0.62 5.72
CA ALA A 70 -19.76 0.63 5.72
C ALA A 70 -20.32 1.19 4.40
N PHE A 71 -19.77 2.30 3.90
CA PHE A 71 -20.16 2.88 2.62
C PHE A 71 -19.89 1.92 1.45
N LEU A 72 -18.65 1.41 1.34
CA LEU A 72 -18.26 0.50 0.26
C LEU A 72 -19.01 -0.83 0.34
N GLY A 73 -19.24 -1.36 1.55
CA GLY A 73 -20.04 -2.55 1.79
C GLY A 73 -21.50 -2.36 1.38
N GLY A 74 -22.05 -1.17 1.62
CA GLY A 74 -23.34 -0.76 1.06
C GLY A 74 -23.34 -0.78 -0.47
N LEU A 75 -22.29 -0.28 -1.12
CA LEU A 75 -22.18 -0.33 -2.60
C LEU A 75 -22.14 -1.78 -3.12
N VAL A 76 -21.41 -2.67 -2.44
CA VAL A 76 -21.37 -4.11 -2.74
C VAL A 76 -22.78 -4.71 -2.61
N ASN A 77 -23.46 -4.45 -1.49
CA ASN A 77 -24.83 -4.92 -1.27
C ASN A 77 -25.77 -4.41 -2.37
N TYR A 78 -25.74 -3.10 -2.66
CA TYR A 78 -26.59 -2.49 -3.69
C TYR A 78 -26.33 -3.11 -5.07
N ALA A 79 -25.07 -3.30 -5.47
CA ALA A 79 -24.73 -3.90 -6.75
C ALA A 79 -25.27 -5.33 -6.88
N ILE A 80 -25.17 -6.14 -5.82
CA ILE A 80 -25.70 -7.52 -5.79
C ILE A 80 -27.23 -7.51 -5.88
N GLN A 81 -27.91 -6.74 -5.01
CA GLN A 81 -29.39 -6.71 -4.94
C GLN A 81 -30.04 -6.20 -6.23
N ASN A 82 -29.36 -5.32 -6.96
CA ASN A 82 -29.87 -4.73 -8.19
C ASN A 82 -29.32 -5.41 -9.46
N ASN A 83 -28.66 -6.56 -9.33
CA ASN A 83 -28.03 -7.30 -10.43
C ASN A 83 -27.10 -6.43 -11.32
N ARG A 84 -26.36 -5.51 -10.70
CA ARG A 84 -25.39 -4.62 -11.35
C ARG A 84 -23.98 -5.20 -11.23
N ILE A 85 -23.83 -6.44 -11.65
CA ILE A 85 -22.61 -7.22 -11.49
C ILE A 85 -22.10 -7.71 -12.85
N ALA A 86 -20.79 -7.85 -12.99
CA ALA A 86 -20.15 -8.43 -14.16
C ALA A 86 -20.13 -9.96 -14.02
N LYS A 87 -21.27 -10.63 -14.24
CA LYS A 87 -21.46 -12.05 -13.91
C LYS A 87 -20.40 -12.98 -14.54
N GLU A 88 -20.15 -12.87 -15.84
CA GLU A 88 -19.16 -13.72 -16.52
C GLU A 88 -17.74 -13.47 -16.02
N TYR A 89 -17.36 -12.19 -15.84
CA TYR A 89 -16.09 -11.80 -15.23
C TYR A 89 -15.94 -12.42 -13.83
N LEU A 90 -16.99 -12.32 -13.01
CA LEU A 90 -17.00 -12.85 -11.64
C LEU A 90 -16.79 -14.35 -11.61
N THR A 91 -17.56 -15.10 -12.41
CA THR A 91 -17.52 -16.56 -12.43
C THR A 91 -16.18 -17.10 -12.91
N HIS A 92 -15.52 -16.43 -13.86
CA HIS A 92 -14.30 -16.95 -14.49
C HIS A 92 -12.99 -16.33 -13.99
N TYR A 93 -13.00 -15.08 -13.52
CA TYR A 93 -11.78 -14.35 -13.16
C TYR A 93 -11.64 -14.06 -11.68
N THR A 94 -12.61 -14.49 -10.87
CA THR A 94 -12.57 -14.35 -9.42
C THR A 94 -12.82 -15.68 -8.74
N ASN A 95 -12.55 -15.76 -7.45
CA ASN A 95 -12.92 -16.93 -6.65
C ASN A 95 -14.40 -16.96 -6.23
N ALA A 96 -15.29 -16.15 -6.83
CA ALA A 96 -16.72 -16.11 -6.52
C ALA A 96 -17.40 -17.49 -6.55
N ALA A 97 -17.00 -18.35 -7.50
CA ALA A 97 -17.52 -19.70 -7.68
C ALA A 97 -16.88 -20.72 -6.72
N PHE A 98 -15.77 -20.40 -6.05
CA PHE A 98 -15.06 -21.37 -5.22
C PHE A 98 -15.86 -21.64 -3.95
N VAL A 99 -15.84 -22.88 -3.48
CA VAL A 99 -16.54 -23.32 -2.27
C VAL A 99 -15.60 -23.16 -1.07
N VAL A 100 -16.05 -22.47 -0.03
CA VAL A 100 -15.31 -22.29 1.23
C VAL A 100 -15.46 -23.54 2.11
N GLN A 101 -14.39 -23.88 2.81
CA GLN A 101 -14.31 -25.02 3.72
C GLN A 101 -15.41 -24.95 4.79
N GLU A 102 -15.88 -26.13 5.20
CA GLU A 102 -16.82 -26.27 6.30
C GLU A 102 -16.24 -25.76 7.62
N GLY A 103 -17.12 -25.27 8.50
CA GLY A 103 -16.73 -24.67 9.78
C GLY A 103 -16.40 -23.17 9.72
N PHE A 104 -16.23 -22.59 8.52
CA PHE A 104 -16.13 -21.14 8.37
C PHE A 104 -17.44 -20.44 8.79
N LYS A 105 -17.34 -19.42 9.65
CA LYS A 105 -18.48 -18.60 10.08
C LYS A 105 -18.20 -17.12 9.84
N LEU A 106 -19.22 -16.42 9.33
CA LEU A 106 -19.24 -14.96 9.16
C LEU A 106 -19.35 -14.26 10.51
N PRO A 107 -18.96 -12.97 10.62
CA PRO A 107 -18.85 -12.25 11.87
C PRO A 107 -20.21 -11.63 12.27
N GLU A 108 -21.19 -12.47 12.61
CA GLU A 108 -22.53 -12.00 13.01
C GLU A 108 -22.49 -11.11 14.27
N ASP A 109 -21.57 -11.40 15.19
CA ASP A 109 -21.26 -10.64 16.42
C ASP A 109 -19.99 -9.79 16.30
N GLY A 110 -19.45 -9.63 15.09
CA GLY A 110 -18.19 -8.94 14.83
C GLY A 110 -16.95 -9.85 14.94
N LEU A 111 -17.09 -11.16 15.11
CA LEU A 111 -15.97 -12.11 15.19
C LEU A 111 -16.13 -13.28 14.19
N TYR A 112 -15.10 -13.52 13.38
CA TYR A 112 -15.07 -14.69 12.49
C TYR A 112 -14.89 -16.01 13.27
N SER A 113 -15.14 -17.15 12.62
CA SER A 113 -14.77 -18.45 13.18
C SER A 113 -13.28 -18.49 13.55
N GLY A 114 -12.98 -19.06 14.72
CA GLY A 114 -11.62 -19.28 15.22
C GLY A 114 -11.05 -18.15 16.08
N PHE A 115 -11.82 -17.14 16.49
CA PHE A 115 -11.33 -16.11 17.40
C PHE A 115 -11.07 -16.65 18.81
N ASP A 116 -9.88 -16.35 19.35
CA ASP A 116 -9.55 -16.56 20.75
C ASP A 116 -9.50 -15.21 21.49
N GLN A 117 -10.44 -15.03 22.42
CA GLN A 117 -10.58 -13.83 23.24
C GLN A 117 -9.34 -13.55 24.12
N ALA A 118 -8.66 -14.59 24.61
CA ALA A 118 -7.54 -14.45 25.53
C ALA A 118 -6.27 -13.97 24.82
N THR A 119 -6.02 -14.50 23.62
CA THR A 119 -4.81 -14.16 22.84
C THR A 119 -5.05 -13.05 21.82
N GLN A 120 -6.31 -12.71 21.51
CA GLN A 120 -6.70 -11.77 20.45
C GLN A 120 -6.10 -12.17 19.10
N VAL A 121 -6.22 -13.46 18.78
CA VAL A 121 -5.74 -14.07 17.52
C VAL A 121 -6.84 -14.98 16.97
N TYR A 122 -6.91 -15.06 15.65
CA TYR A 122 -7.74 -16.04 14.96
C TYR A 122 -6.96 -17.31 14.63
N ASP A 123 -7.50 -18.48 14.94
CA ASP A 123 -7.24 -19.70 14.16
C ASP A 123 -7.94 -19.58 12.81
N ARG A 124 -7.13 -19.56 11.75
CA ARG A 124 -7.59 -19.33 10.36
C ARG A 124 -7.70 -20.63 9.57
N SER A 125 -7.65 -21.78 10.24
CA SER A 125 -7.72 -23.11 9.61
C SER A 125 -8.97 -23.31 8.74
N THR A 126 -10.11 -22.77 9.19
CA THR A 126 -11.39 -22.82 8.45
C THR A 126 -11.50 -21.78 7.34
N TRP A 127 -10.59 -20.80 7.28
CA TRP A 127 -10.64 -19.72 6.29
C TRP A 127 -10.01 -20.19 4.97
N ASN A 128 -10.42 -21.34 4.43
CA ASN A 128 -9.78 -21.94 3.27
C ASN A 128 -10.81 -22.40 2.24
N TYR A 129 -10.37 -22.78 1.06
CA TYR A 129 -11.26 -23.43 0.09
C TYR A 129 -11.47 -24.89 0.45
N GLN A 130 -12.64 -25.42 0.09
CA GLN A 130 -12.92 -26.84 0.14
C GLN A 130 -12.15 -27.53 -1.00
N GLU A 131 -11.45 -28.62 -0.66
CA GLU A 131 -10.87 -29.50 -1.68
C GLU A 131 -11.98 -30.28 -2.39
N GLY A 132 -11.93 -30.32 -3.73
CA GLY A 132 -12.92 -31.01 -4.54
C GLY A 132 -12.96 -30.53 -5.98
N GLY A 133 -14.04 -30.88 -6.70
CA GLY A 133 -14.25 -30.54 -8.11
C GLY A 133 -15.55 -29.76 -8.32
N ASP A 134 -16.21 -30.00 -9.45
CA ASP A 134 -17.46 -29.33 -9.81
C ASP A 134 -18.62 -29.72 -8.87
N MET A 135 -19.26 -28.71 -8.29
CA MET A 135 -20.40 -28.81 -7.37
C MET A 135 -21.68 -28.18 -7.96
N SER A 136 -21.66 -27.73 -9.22
CA SER A 136 -22.72 -26.91 -9.85
C SER A 136 -24.12 -27.53 -9.89
N HIS A 137 -24.22 -28.85 -9.77
CA HIS A 137 -25.49 -29.60 -9.79
C HIS A 137 -25.66 -30.54 -8.60
N ARG A 138 -24.82 -30.39 -7.56
CA ARG A 138 -24.92 -31.20 -6.35
C ARG A 138 -25.80 -30.48 -5.33
N ALA A 139 -26.77 -31.20 -4.76
CA ALA A 139 -27.46 -30.71 -3.58
C ALA A 139 -26.42 -30.47 -2.47
N ALA A 140 -26.64 -29.44 -1.64
CA ALA A 140 -25.82 -29.26 -0.46
C ALA A 140 -26.08 -30.46 0.46
N ASP A 141 -25.19 -31.46 0.46
CA ASP A 141 -25.26 -32.54 1.42
C ASP A 141 -25.11 -31.92 2.82
N ALA A 142 -26.21 -31.91 3.56
CA ALA A 142 -26.22 -31.60 4.98
C ALA A 142 -25.74 -32.84 5.74
N ASP A 143 -24.43 -33.01 5.88
CA ASP A 143 -23.85 -34.00 6.79
C ASP A 143 -23.53 -33.31 8.13
N PRO A 144 -23.83 -33.91 9.30
CA PRO A 144 -23.73 -33.24 10.58
C PRO A 144 -22.26 -33.04 10.98
N GLU A 145 -22.01 -31.91 11.66
CA GLU A 145 -20.73 -31.41 12.17
C GLU A 145 -19.74 -32.54 12.52
N LYS A 146 -18.77 -32.81 11.63
CA LYS A 146 -17.57 -33.54 12.02
C LYS A 146 -16.66 -32.57 12.79
N PRO A 147 -16.24 -32.90 14.02
CA PRO A 147 -15.31 -32.07 14.77
C PRO A 147 -14.01 -31.90 13.98
N ALA A 148 -13.55 -30.66 13.83
CA ALA A 148 -12.23 -30.38 13.30
C ALA A 148 -11.18 -31.02 14.23
N THR A 149 -10.47 -32.04 13.73
CA THR A 149 -9.37 -32.67 14.47
C THR A 149 -8.21 -31.69 14.65
N ALA A 150 -7.68 -31.64 15.87
CA ALA A 150 -6.60 -30.77 16.31
C ALA A 150 -5.32 -30.82 15.44
N ALA A 151 -4.71 -29.64 15.33
CA ALA A 151 -3.34 -29.29 14.90
C ALA A 151 -2.58 -30.32 14.02
N LYS A 152 -2.72 -30.18 12.70
CA LYS A 152 -1.90 -30.87 11.68
C LYS A 152 -1.36 -29.87 10.66
N ALA A 153 -0.06 -29.58 10.71
CA ALA A 153 0.69 -28.76 9.75
C ALA A 153 0.08 -27.35 9.49
N PRO A 154 0.83 -26.40 8.90
CA PRO A 154 0.23 -25.16 8.42
C PRO A 154 -0.80 -25.49 7.33
N ALA A 155 -2.02 -24.97 7.45
CA ALA A 155 -3.05 -25.14 6.41
C ALA A 155 -2.52 -24.58 5.07
N MET A 156 -2.54 -25.41 4.03
CA MET A 156 -2.19 -25.04 2.66
C MET A 156 -3.45 -24.90 1.81
N LEU A 157 -3.36 -24.16 0.70
CA LEU A 157 -4.45 -24.13 -0.28
C LEU A 157 -4.59 -25.52 -0.91
N PRO A 158 -5.82 -26.01 -1.16
CA PRO A 158 -6.01 -27.34 -1.73
C PRO A 158 -5.56 -27.36 -3.21
N PRO A 159 -4.94 -28.45 -3.68
CA PRO A 159 -4.46 -28.54 -5.06
C PRO A 159 -5.61 -28.52 -6.09
N ASN A 160 -6.74 -29.14 -5.76
CA ASN A 160 -7.97 -29.11 -6.55
C ASN A 160 -9.10 -28.43 -5.76
N VAL A 161 -9.51 -27.24 -6.21
CA VAL A 161 -10.50 -26.41 -5.51
C VAL A 161 -11.91 -26.79 -5.96
N ALA A 162 -12.81 -27.05 -5.00
CA ALA A 162 -14.23 -27.23 -5.26
C ALA A 162 -14.87 -25.92 -5.74
N TYR A 163 -15.75 -25.99 -6.73
CA TYR A 163 -16.36 -24.80 -7.34
C TYR A 163 -17.80 -25.05 -7.81
N ASP A 164 -18.58 -23.97 -7.91
CA ASP A 164 -19.93 -23.95 -8.48
C ASP A 164 -20.09 -22.71 -9.37
N LEU A 165 -20.17 -22.92 -10.68
CA LEU A 165 -20.28 -21.83 -11.67
C LEU A 165 -21.68 -21.21 -11.73
N THR A 166 -22.70 -21.86 -11.15
CA THR A 166 -24.06 -21.32 -11.03
C THR A 166 -24.15 -20.25 -9.92
N LEU A 167 -23.14 -20.21 -9.05
CA LEU A 167 -23.07 -19.35 -7.86
C LEU A 167 -24.22 -19.61 -6.86
N GLN A 168 -24.82 -20.80 -6.83
CA GLN A 168 -25.96 -21.13 -5.96
C GLN A 168 -25.56 -21.91 -4.70
N HIS A 169 -24.42 -22.60 -4.70
CA HIS A 169 -23.94 -23.37 -3.57
C HIS A 169 -23.81 -22.44 -2.35
N PRO A 170 -24.41 -22.79 -1.20
CA PRO A 170 -24.54 -21.86 -0.07
C PRO A 170 -23.19 -21.43 0.52
N ARG A 171 -22.16 -22.27 0.37
CA ARG A 171 -20.78 -21.96 0.79
C ARG A 171 -19.88 -21.45 -0.35
N CYS A 172 -20.40 -21.21 -1.55
CA CYS A 172 -19.58 -20.53 -2.55
C CYS A 172 -19.30 -19.10 -2.07
N VAL A 173 -18.14 -18.57 -2.44
CA VAL A 173 -17.68 -17.24 -2.00
C VAL A 173 -18.72 -16.17 -2.33
N PHE A 174 -19.42 -16.26 -3.46
CA PHE A 174 -20.47 -15.30 -3.83
C PHE A 174 -21.65 -15.29 -2.85
N GLN A 175 -22.15 -16.45 -2.43
CA GLN A 175 -23.28 -16.52 -1.48
C GLN A 175 -22.85 -16.04 -0.08
N LEU A 176 -21.63 -16.37 0.35
CA LEU A 176 -21.07 -15.86 1.61
C LEU A 176 -20.85 -14.34 1.56
N LEU A 177 -20.36 -13.80 0.44
CA LEU A 177 -20.22 -12.36 0.21
C LEU A 177 -21.59 -11.66 0.31
N ARG A 178 -22.60 -12.22 -0.35
CA ARG A 178 -23.98 -11.71 -0.30
C ARG A 178 -24.51 -11.70 1.13
N LYS A 179 -24.32 -12.79 1.89
CA LYS A 179 -24.73 -12.87 3.31
C LYS A 179 -23.98 -11.84 4.15
N GLN A 180 -22.65 -11.73 3.98
CA GLN A 180 -21.79 -10.79 4.71
C GLN A 180 -22.27 -9.34 4.56
N TYR A 181 -22.49 -8.90 3.31
CA TYR A 181 -22.83 -7.52 3.02
C TYR A 181 -24.33 -7.19 3.11
N SER A 182 -25.20 -8.19 3.29
CA SER A 182 -26.65 -7.96 3.47
C SER A 182 -26.99 -7.05 4.66
N ARG A 183 -26.13 -7.03 5.69
CA ARG A 183 -26.26 -6.21 6.90
C ARG A 183 -26.02 -4.71 6.65
N TYR A 184 -25.35 -4.36 5.56
CA TYR A 184 -25.05 -2.98 5.16
C TYR A 184 -26.19 -2.41 4.31
N THR A 185 -27.38 -2.29 4.91
CA THR A 185 -28.53 -1.64 4.27
C THR A 185 -28.32 -0.13 4.17
N PRO A 186 -29.04 0.60 3.31
CA PRO A 186 -28.97 2.06 3.26
C PRO A 186 -29.15 2.75 4.61
N GLU A 187 -30.03 2.23 5.48
CA GLU A 187 -30.26 2.73 6.84
C GLU A 187 -29.06 2.46 7.76
N MET A 188 -28.45 1.29 7.66
CA MET A 188 -27.23 0.99 8.43
C MET A 188 -26.06 1.85 7.96
N VAL A 189 -25.91 2.05 6.65
CA VAL A 189 -24.92 2.97 6.09
C VAL A 189 -25.13 4.39 6.64
N GLU A 190 -26.36 4.89 6.66
CA GLU A 190 -26.68 6.21 7.23
C GLU A 190 -26.31 6.30 8.71
N ARG A 191 -26.70 5.30 9.52
CA ARG A 191 -26.38 5.28 10.95
C ARG A 191 -24.88 5.32 11.24
N ILE A 192 -24.07 4.57 10.47
CA ILE A 192 -22.63 4.46 10.69
C ILE A 192 -21.88 5.68 10.13
N THR A 193 -22.17 6.03 8.87
CA THR A 193 -21.39 7.00 8.07
C THR A 193 -21.86 8.44 8.23
N GLY A 194 -23.13 8.62 8.58
CA GLY A 194 -23.83 9.91 8.57
C GLY A 194 -24.18 10.46 7.19
N ILE A 195 -23.95 9.70 6.11
CA ILE A 195 -24.45 10.03 4.76
C ILE A 195 -25.93 9.63 4.72
N SER A 196 -26.82 10.54 4.32
CA SER A 196 -28.24 10.22 4.33
C SER A 196 -28.56 9.03 3.42
N LYS A 197 -29.58 8.24 3.76
CA LYS A 197 -30.06 7.12 2.94
C LYS A 197 -30.28 7.53 1.48
N ALA A 198 -30.88 8.70 1.27
CA ALA A 198 -31.17 9.22 -0.07
C ALA A 198 -29.89 9.55 -0.86
N GLU A 199 -28.91 10.20 -0.23
CA GLU A 199 -27.62 10.51 -0.85
C GLU A 199 -26.82 9.24 -1.14
N PHE A 200 -26.82 8.28 -0.22
CA PHE A 200 -26.18 6.98 -0.44
C PHE A 200 -26.81 6.23 -1.61
N LEU A 201 -28.15 6.13 -1.68
CA LEU A 201 -28.84 5.47 -2.80
C LEU A 201 -28.55 6.15 -4.14
N LYS A 202 -28.48 7.49 -4.16
CA LYS A 202 -28.07 8.26 -5.35
C LYS A 202 -26.64 7.91 -5.77
N ALA A 203 -25.71 7.83 -4.82
CA ALA A 203 -24.32 7.47 -5.10
C ALA A 203 -24.17 6.02 -5.58
N ALA A 204 -24.88 5.10 -4.93
CA ALA A 204 -24.89 3.68 -5.27
C ALA A 204 -25.47 3.45 -6.66
N ASP A 205 -26.59 4.09 -6.97
CA ASP A 205 -27.18 4.07 -8.31
C ASP A 205 -26.19 4.60 -9.36
N LEU A 206 -25.63 5.79 -9.11
CA LEU A 206 -24.73 6.45 -10.04
C LEU A 206 -23.46 5.62 -10.30
N TYR A 207 -22.76 5.17 -9.25
CA TYR A 207 -21.50 4.45 -9.40
C TYR A 207 -21.68 3.11 -10.13
N THR A 208 -22.73 2.37 -9.77
CA THR A 208 -23.00 1.04 -10.34
C THR A 208 -23.70 1.10 -11.70
N SER A 209 -24.10 2.29 -12.16
CA SER A 209 -24.77 2.48 -13.47
C SER A 209 -23.95 1.99 -14.66
N ILE A 210 -22.63 1.86 -14.51
CA ILE A 210 -21.74 1.27 -15.52
C ILE A 210 -22.01 -0.21 -15.79
N ARG A 211 -22.78 -0.89 -14.93
CA ARG A 211 -23.16 -2.30 -15.03
C ARG A 211 -24.68 -2.50 -15.13
N LYS A 212 -25.42 -1.46 -15.50
CA LYS A 212 -26.85 -1.61 -15.81
C LYS A 212 -27.01 -2.60 -16.97
N ASP A 213 -27.97 -3.51 -16.85
CA ASP A 213 -28.28 -4.54 -17.86
C ASP A 213 -27.09 -5.44 -18.24
N GLY A 214 -26.09 -5.57 -17.35
CA GLY A 214 -24.90 -6.38 -17.59
C GLY A 214 -23.88 -5.76 -18.56
N ASP A 215 -23.97 -4.45 -18.85
CA ASP A 215 -23.06 -3.76 -19.77
C ASP A 215 -21.59 -3.94 -19.37
N MET A 216 -20.83 -4.63 -20.21
CA MET A 216 -19.39 -4.82 -20.05
C MET A 216 -18.57 -3.80 -20.85
N LYS A 217 -19.16 -2.89 -21.62
CA LYS A 217 -18.39 -1.88 -22.37
C LYS A 217 -17.81 -0.84 -21.44
N LYS A 218 -18.58 -0.30 -20.47
CA LYS A 218 -18.11 0.76 -19.57
C LYS A 218 -17.05 0.31 -18.54
N ALA A 219 -16.22 1.24 -18.07
CA ALA A 219 -15.25 0.99 -17.00
C ALA A 219 -15.32 2.08 -15.92
N ALA A 220 -15.18 1.67 -14.66
CA ALA A 220 -15.05 2.59 -13.53
C ALA A 220 -13.71 2.41 -12.83
N THR A 221 -13.14 3.49 -12.30
CA THR A 221 -11.94 3.48 -11.46
C THR A 221 -12.25 3.92 -10.03
N VAL A 222 -11.58 3.28 -9.08
CA VAL A 222 -11.43 3.79 -7.71
C VAL A 222 -10.09 4.50 -7.59
N ILE A 223 -10.08 5.72 -7.06
CA ILE A 223 -8.87 6.51 -6.82
C ILE A 223 -8.76 6.81 -5.33
N TYR A 224 -7.68 6.36 -4.69
CA TYR A 224 -7.49 6.53 -3.24
C TYR A 224 -6.01 6.69 -2.87
N ALA A 225 -5.75 7.10 -1.63
CA ALA A 225 -4.42 7.14 -1.03
C ALA A 225 -4.52 6.97 0.51
N VAL A 226 -3.96 7.91 1.27
CA VAL A 226 -3.81 7.80 2.73
C VAL A 226 -5.10 7.94 3.53
N GLY A 227 -6.20 8.40 2.92
CA GLY A 227 -7.50 8.48 3.61
C GLY A 227 -8.07 7.10 3.94
N TRP A 228 -7.66 6.05 3.23
CA TRP A 228 -7.99 4.66 3.54
C TRP A 228 -6.89 3.91 4.29
N THR A 229 -5.62 4.20 4.01
CA THR A 229 -4.53 3.36 4.54
C THR A 229 -4.19 3.64 6.00
N GLN A 230 -4.59 4.79 6.56
CA GLN A 230 -4.17 5.26 7.88
C GLN A 230 -5.27 5.10 8.94
N HIS A 231 -5.80 3.88 9.04
CA HIS A 231 -6.77 3.39 10.02
C HIS A 231 -6.34 2.01 10.51
N THR A 232 -6.82 1.58 11.68
CA THR A 232 -6.55 0.24 12.25
C THR A 232 -7.18 -0.94 11.49
N PHE A 233 -7.90 -0.65 10.41
CA PHE A 233 -8.52 -1.58 9.47
C PHE A 233 -8.35 -1.08 8.03
N GLY A 234 -7.30 -0.28 7.78
CA GLY A 234 -7.04 0.33 6.48
C GLY A 234 -6.88 -0.71 5.36
N THR A 235 -6.30 -1.87 5.69
CA THR A 235 -6.19 -3.01 4.76
C THR A 235 -7.57 -3.48 4.29
N GLN A 236 -8.54 -3.55 5.20
CA GLN A 236 -9.90 -4.03 4.92
C GLN A 236 -10.74 -3.01 4.13
N ILE A 237 -10.50 -1.70 4.30
CA ILE A 237 -11.11 -0.67 3.44
C ILE A 237 -10.73 -0.90 1.98
N ILE A 238 -9.43 -1.05 1.71
CA ILE A 238 -8.89 -1.28 0.36
C ILE A 238 -9.41 -2.58 -0.22
N ARG A 239 -9.50 -3.63 0.60
CA ARG A 239 -10.09 -4.92 0.21
C ARG A 239 -11.54 -4.78 -0.22
N THR A 240 -12.34 -3.98 0.49
CA THR A 240 -13.74 -3.74 0.12
C THR A 240 -13.85 -3.06 -1.24
N ALA A 241 -13.00 -2.06 -1.52
CA ALA A 241 -12.95 -1.41 -2.83
C ALA A 241 -12.47 -2.34 -3.96
N ALA A 242 -11.48 -3.21 -3.68
CA ALA A 242 -11.03 -4.22 -4.63
C ALA A 242 -12.13 -5.24 -4.94
N ILE A 243 -12.87 -5.69 -3.92
CA ILE A 243 -14.05 -6.57 -4.09
C ILE A 243 -15.10 -5.89 -4.98
N LEU A 244 -15.42 -4.62 -4.71
CA LEU A 244 -16.34 -3.85 -5.54
C LEU A 244 -15.88 -3.76 -7.01
N GLN A 245 -14.59 -3.52 -7.25
CA GLN A 245 -14.04 -3.46 -8.60
C GLN A 245 -14.00 -4.82 -9.31
N LEU A 246 -13.82 -5.92 -8.58
CA LEU A 246 -13.94 -7.28 -9.12
C LEU A 246 -15.41 -7.62 -9.44
N LEU A 247 -16.34 -7.27 -8.56
CA LEU A 247 -17.78 -7.45 -8.74
C LEU A 247 -18.29 -6.72 -9.99
N LEU A 248 -17.74 -5.54 -10.23
CA LEU A 248 -18.02 -4.73 -11.41
C LEU A 248 -17.09 -5.05 -12.59
N GLY A 249 -16.22 -6.06 -12.55
CA GLY A 249 -15.35 -6.43 -13.69
C GLY A 249 -14.50 -5.27 -14.24
N ASN A 250 -13.97 -4.42 -13.37
CA ASN A 250 -13.20 -3.22 -13.74
C ASN A 250 -11.68 -3.45 -13.70
N VAL A 251 -11.20 -4.49 -13.02
CA VAL A 251 -9.75 -4.74 -12.89
C VAL A 251 -9.19 -5.27 -14.21
N GLY A 252 -7.98 -4.80 -14.59
CA GLY A 252 -7.33 -5.16 -15.86
C GLY A 252 -7.75 -4.30 -17.05
N ARG A 253 -8.73 -3.42 -16.90
CA ARG A 253 -9.32 -2.64 -18.00
C ARG A 253 -8.79 -1.21 -18.05
N ALA A 254 -8.67 -0.66 -19.26
CA ALA A 254 -8.35 0.73 -19.51
C ALA A 254 -9.44 1.64 -18.94
N GLY A 255 -9.06 2.64 -18.14
CA GLY A 255 -9.98 3.48 -17.39
C GLY A 255 -10.64 2.79 -16.19
N GLY A 256 -10.23 1.56 -15.89
CA GLY A 256 -10.74 0.76 -14.79
C GLY A 256 -9.81 0.74 -13.58
N GLY A 257 -9.84 -0.41 -12.89
CA GLY A 257 -8.84 -0.76 -11.89
C GLY A 257 -8.94 -0.03 -10.55
N VAL A 258 -7.90 -0.23 -9.75
CA VAL A 258 -7.75 0.34 -8.41
C VAL A 258 -6.49 1.22 -8.43
N ASN A 259 -6.70 2.53 -8.57
CA ASN A 259 -5.65 3.53 -8.65
C ASN A 259 -5.28 4.03 -7.25
N ALA A 260 -4.53 3.17 -6.54
CA ALA A 260 -3.84 3.49 -5.30
C ALA A 260 -2.71 4.49 -5.55
N LEU A 261 -2.96 5.79 -5.38
CA LEU A 261 -1.98 6.85 -5.67
C LEU A 261 -0.88 6.89 -4.61
N ARG A 262 0.37 6.69 -5.03
CA ARG A 262 1.55 6.62 -4.16
C ARG A 262 1.97 8.02 -3.70
N GLY A 263 2.60 8.11 -2.54
CA GLY A 263 3.00 9.37 -1.89
C GLY A 263 4.34 9.94 -2.39
N HIS A 264 5.46 9.56 -1.76
CA HIS A 264 6.80 10.00 -2.19
C HIS A 264 7.11 9.59 -3.63
N SER A 265 7.89 10.43 -4.32
CA SER A 265 8.27 10.27 -5.73
C SER A 265 8.81 8.89 -6.05
N ASN A 266 9.49 8.25 -5.10
CA ASN A 266 10.07 6.92 -5.22
C ASN A 266 9.61 5.94 -4.12
N ILE A 267 8.47 6.16 -3.45
CA ILE A 267 8.01 5.20 -2.42
C ILE A 267 7.74 3.82 -3.04
N GLN A 268 7.28 3.80 -4.30
CA GLN A 268 7.13 2.55 -5.05
C GLN A 268 8.48 1.84 -5.17
N GLY A 269 9.51 2.54 -5.65
CA GLY A 269 10.85 1.95 -5.79
C GLY A 269 11.49 1.57 -4.45
N ALA A 270 11.29 2.35 -3.39
CA ALA A 270 11.75 2.00 -2.05
C ALA A 270 11.10 0.70 -1.55
N THR A 271 9.79 0.52 -1.76
CA THR A 271 9.11 -0.75 -1.46
C THR A 271 9.62 -1.88 -2.36
N ASP A 272 9.79 -1.62 -3.67
CA ASP A 272 10.28 -2.60 -4.64
C ASP A 272 11.67 -3.13 -4.26
N MET A 273 12.50 -2.31 -3.61
CA MET A 273 13.84 -2.63 -3.11
C MET A 273 13.87 -3.18 -1.67
N GLY A 274 12.74 -3.58 -1.10
CA GLY A 274 12.70 -4.14 0.25
C GLY A 274 12.89 -3.11 1.36
N GLY A 275 12.43 -1.86 1.16
CA GLY A 275 12.46 -0.79 2.17
C GLY A 275 11.51 -0.99 3.36
N VAL A 276 11.12 -2.23 3.65
CA VAL A 276 10.29 -2.66 4.79
C VAL A 276 10.87 -3.96 5.35
N PHE A 277 10.59 -4.26 6.61
CA PHE A 277 11.34 -5.28 7.36
C PHE A 277 11.11 -6.73 6.91
N ASP A 278 10.01 -7.04 6.23
CA ASP A 278 9.52 -8.40 5.97
C ASP A 278 9.68 -8.87 4.51
N ILE A 279 10.26 -8.04 3.64
CA ILE A 279 10.59 -8.41 2.25
C ILE A 279 12.01 -8.02 1.82
N TRP A 280 12.61 -8.87 0.98
CA TRP A 280 13.76 -8.58 0.14
C TRP A 280 13.33 -7.88 -1.17
N PRO A 281 14.28 -7.32 -1.95
CA PRO A 281 14.00 -6.78 -3.28
C PRO A 281 13.16 -7.71 -4.15
N GLY A 282 12.20 -7.11 -4.86
CA GLY A 282 11.26 -7.83 -5.71
C GLY A 282 10.20 -8.59 -4.92
N TYR A 283 9.85 -8.14 -3.72
CA TYR A 283 8.80 -8.72 -2.89
C TYR A 283 9.05 -10.18 -2.48
N LEU A 284 10.32 -10.63 -2.51
CA LEU A 284 10.70 -11.92 -1.95
C LEU A 284 10.53 -11.86 -0.43
N LYS A 285 9.97 -12.91 0.18
CA LYS A 285 9.79 -12.93 1.64
C LYS A 285 11.15 -13.00 2.33
N VAL A 286 11.32 -12.31 3.44
CA VAL A 286 12.52 -12.50 4.29
C VAL A 286 12.44 -13.89 4.97
N PRO A 287 13.57 -14.58 5.19
CA PRO A 287 13.58 -15.81 5.96
C PRO A 287 13.22 -15.56 7.42
N ILE A 288 12.61 -16.56 8.05
CA ILE A 288 12.25 -16.57 9.47
C ILE A 288 13.11 -17.60 10.22
N PRO A 289 13.17 -17.59 11.56
CA PRO A 289 14.03 -18.52 12.31
C PRO A 289 13.83 -20.00 12.01
N THR A 290 12.63 -20.42 11.60
CA THR A 290 12.34 -21.82 11.23
C THR A 290 12.86 -22.20 9.84
N ASP A 291 13.28 -21.23 9.02
CA ASP A 291 13.98 -21.49 7.76
C ASP A 291 15.46 -21.76 8.03
N VAL A 292 15.75 -22.93 8.60
CA VAL A 292 17.13 -23.27 9.00
C VAL A 292 18.07 -23.45 7.82
N ASP A 293 17.55 -23.62 6.60
CA ASP A 293 18.30 -23.69 5.34
C ASP A 293 17.50 -23.10 4.15
N SER A 294 18.15 -23.01 2.99
CA SER A 294 17.55 -22.46 1.77
C SER A 294 16.39 -23.31 1.24
N LYS A 295 16.41 -24.62 1.47
CA LYS A 295 15.37 -25.54 1.01
C LYS A 295 14.06 -25.30 1.73
N ILE A 296 14.08 -25.24 3.07
CA ILE A 296 12.89 -24.99 3.90
C ILE A 296 12.31 -23.60 3.59
N TYR A 297 13.19 -22.60 3.45
CA TYR A 297 12.79 -21.26 2.99
C TYR A 297 12.03 -21.33 1.66
N LEU A 298 12.58 -22.00 0.64
CA LEU A 298 11.96 -22.09 -0.68
C LEU A 298 10.66 -22.90 -0.66
N GLU A 299 10.58 -23.99 0.10
CA GLU A 299 9.35 -24.77 0.28
C GLU A 299 8.22 -23.93 0.91
N ARG A 300 8.54 -23.10 1.91
CA ARG A 300 7.57 -22.21 2.58
C ARG A 300 7.13 -21.04 1.70
N THR A 301 8.03 -20.53 0.87
CA THR A 301 7.81 -19.27 0.14
C THR A 301 7.42 -19.46 -1.32
N THR A 302 7.52 -20.68 -1.86
CA THR A 302 7.10 -21.00 -3.23
C THR A 302 5.68 -21.59 -3.22
N PRO A 303 4.65 -20.82 -3.61
CA PRO A 303 3.29 -21.33 -3.65
C PRO A 303 3.13 -22.41 -4.71
N LYS A 304 2.28 -23.40 -4.41
CA LYS A 304 1.79 -24.39 -5.38
C LYS A 304 0.49 -23.91 -6.00
N ALA A 305 0.19 -24.34 -7.22
CA ALA A 305 -1.08 -24.03 -7.86
C ALA A 305 -2.25 -24.59 -7.04
N SER A 306 -3.35 -23.84 -6.96
CA SER A 306 -4.57 -24.21 -6.23
C SER A 306 -5.79 -23.75 -7.03
N LYS A 307 -6.32 -24.64 -7.86
CA LYS A 307 -7.32 -24.29 -8.88
C LYS A 307 -8.29 -25.44 -9.09
N PRO A 308 -9.45 -25.21 -9.73
CA PRO A 308 -10.19 -26.29 -10.35
C PRO A 308 -9.29 -27.12 -11.28
N ALA A 309 -9.44 -28.44 -11.28
CA ALA A 309 -8.63 -29.33 -12.13
C ALA A 309 -8.70 -28.98 -13.62
N VAL A 310 -9.87 -28.51 -14.08
CA VAL A 310 -10.16 -28.15 -15.48
C VAL A 310 -9.66 -26.75 -15.88
N TRP A 311 -9.16 -25.95 -14.94
CA TRP A 311 -8.57 -24.63 -15.23
C TRP A 311 -7.06 -24.76 -15.35
N ASP A 312 -6.38 -23.70 -15.76
CA ASP A 312 -4.94 -23.57 -15.58
C ASP A 312 -4.60 -22.34 -14.72
N SER A 313 -3.40 -22.32 -14.14
CA SER A 313 -2.92 -21.21 -13.32
C SER A 313 -1.44 -21.03 -13.58
N PHE A 314 -1.06 -19.82 -13.99
CA PHE A 314 0.35 -19.54 -14.24
C PHE A 314 1.17 -19.62 -12.94
N ASN A 315 0.59 -19.19 -11.82
CA ASN A 315 1.23 -19.18 -10.50
C ASN A 315 2.70 -18.73 -10.60
N TYR A 316 2.95 -17.50 -11.07
CA TYR A 316 4.30 -17.10 -11.49
C TYR A 316 5.32 -17.10 -10.34
N TRP A 317 4.85 -17.00 -9.10
CA TRP A 317 5.65 -17.21 -7.89
C TRP A 317 6.22 -18.64 -7.74
N SER A 318 5.82 -19.61 -8.57
CA SER A 318 6.52 -20.88 -8.70
C SER A 318 8.00 -20.72 -9.11
N ASN A 319 8.37 -19.55 -9.65
CA ASN A 319 9.74 -19.19 -9.99
C ASN A 319 10.54 -18.56 -8.83
N THR A 320 10.00 -18.50 -7.60
CA THR A 320 10.72 -17.98 -6.41
C THR A 320 12.15 -18.51 -6.26
N PRO A 321 12.47 -19.80 -6.50
CA PRO A 321 13.85 -20.28 -6.44
C PRO A 321 14.81 -19.51 -7.37
N LYS A 322 14.39 -19.21 -8.60
CA LYS A 322 15.20 -18.47 -9.57
C LYS A 322 15.49 -17.07 -9.05
N PHE A 323 14.46 -16.39 -8.56
CA PHE A 323 14.57 -15.03 -8.06
C PHE A 323 15.47 -14.95 -6.82
N ALA A 324 15.28 -15.86 -5.86
CA ALA A 324 16.05 -15.90 -4.61
C ALA A 324 17.53 -16.21 -4.87
N VAL A 325 17.84 -17.21 -5.70
CA VAL A 325 19.22 -17.54 -6.03
C VAL A 325 19.89 -16.40 -6.80
N SER A 326 19.24 -15.81 -7.82
CA SER A 326 19.81 -14.66 -8.54
C SER A 326 20.05 -13.45 -7.64
N PHE A 327 19.17 -13.20 -6.65
CA PHE A 327 19.35 -12.16 -5.65
C PHE A 327 20.55 -12.44 -4.74
N LEU A 328 20.67 -13.67 -4.21
CA LEU A 328 21.82 -14.07 -3.40
C LEU A 328 23.14 -14.00 -4.18
N LYS A 329 23.12 -14.32 -5.48
CA LYS A 329 24.26 -14.13 -6.39
C LYS A 329 24.60 -12.66 -6.61
N ALA A 330 23.62 -11.74 -6.62
CA ALA A 330 23.89 -10.30 -6.64
C ALA A 330 24.53 -9.82 -5.34
N MET A 331 24.01 -10.28 -4.18
CA MET A 331 24.54 -9.89 -2.87
C MET A 331 25.97 -10.42 -2.63
N TYR A 332 26.24 -11.70 -2.93
CA TYR A 332 27.47 -12.37 -2.47
C TYR A 332 28.35 -12.94 -3.58
N GLY A 333 27.99 -12.77 -4.86
CA GLY A 333 28.86 -13.10 -5.98
C GLY A 333 29.42 -14.52 -5.89
N ASP A 334 30.74 -14.65 -5.94
CA ASP A 334 31.44 -15.94 -5.87
C ASP A 334 31.35 -16.65 -4.52
N ALA A 335 31.00 -15.93 -3.44
CA ALA A 335 30.78 -16.53 -2.13
C ALA A 335 29.42 -17.27 -2.04
N ALA A 336 28.45 -16.93 -2.90
CA ALA A 336 27.20 -17.67 -3.01
C ALA A 336 27.38 -18.87 -3.97
N LYS A 337 27.51 -20.07 -3.42
CA LYS A 337 27.67 -21.33 -4.16
C LYS A 337 26.60 -22.34 -3.74
N LYS A 338 26.37 -23.37 -4.54
CA LYS A 338 25.38 -24.39 -4.21
C LYS A 338 25.72 -25.12 -2.91
N GLU A 339 27.01 -25.34 -2.65
CA GLU A 339 27.52 -26.10 -1.51
C GLU A 339 27.31 -25.39 -0.16
N ASN A 340 27.05 -24.08 -0.17
CA ASN A 340 26.80 -23.28 1.03
C ASN A 340 25.44 -22.57 1.01
N ASP A 341 24.44 -23.19 0.38
CA ASP A 341 23.08 -22.65 0.26
C ASP A 341 23.05 -21.25 -0.36
N TRP A 342 23.92 -20.97 -1.33
CA TRP A 342 24.04 -19.67 -1.98
C TRP A 342 24.31 -18.53 -0.99
N ALA A 343 25.03 -18.80 0.10
CA ALA A 343 25.25 -17.86 1.20
C ALA A 343 23.96 -17.38 1.90
N PHE A 344 22.87 -18.16 1.83
CA PHE A 344 21.60 -17.87 2.51
C PHE A 344 21.77 -17.57 4.01
N HIS A 345 22.71 -18.26 4.67
CA HIS A 345 23.00 -18.10 6.10
C HIS A 345 23.62 -16.75 6.47
N TYR A 346 24.10 -15.97 5.49
CA TYR A 346 24.57 -14.59 5.70
C TYR A 346 23.42 -13.59 5.84
N MET A 347 22.23 -13.95 5.35
CA MET A 347 21.07 -13.08 5.42
C MET A 347 20.41 -13.12 6.80
N PRO A 348 19.98 -11.97 7.36
CA PRO A 348 19.27 -11.93 8.62
C PRO A 348 17.90 -12.61 8.48
N LYS A 349 17.49 -13.30 9.55
CA LYS A 349 16.17 -13.91 9.68
C LYS A 349 15.31 -13.05 10.60
N VAL A 350 14.05 -12.83 10.23
CA VAL A 350 13.11 -11.98 10.97
C VAL A 350 12.23 -12.83 11.88
N GLU A 351 12.43 -12.70 13.19
CA GLU A 351 11.74 -13.48 14.22
C GLU A 351 10.48 -12.80 14.77
N ARG A 352 10.35 -11.49 14.56
CA ARG A 352 9.23 -10.68 15.07
C ARG A 352 8.99 -9.46 14.19
N ASN A 353 7.96 -8.69 14.53
CA ASN A 353 7.64 -7.44 13.85
C ASN A 353 8.71 -6.36 14.11
N TYR A 354 9.32 -5.84 13.04
CA TYR A 354 10.28 -4.72 13.06
C TYR A 354 9.77 -3.52 12.26
N SER A 355 8.45 -3.37 12.17
CA SER A 355 7.81 -2.21 11.54
C SER A 355 8.26 -0.90 12.20
N TRP A 356 8.06 0.21 11.49
CA TRP A 356 8.44 1.55 11.94
C TRP A 356 8.02 1.82 13.40
N THR A 357 6.75 1.62 13.74
CA THR A 357 6.25 1.86 15.10
C THR A 357 6.88 0.96 16.15
N GLU A 358 7.24 -0.29 15.80
CA GLU A 358 7.96 -1.21 16.70
C GLU A 358 9.37 -0.71 16.97
N ILE A 359 10.09 -0.20 15.96
CA ILE A 359 11.43 0.37 16.14
C ILE A 359 11.38 1.53 17.15
N TRP A 360 10.40 2.44 17.01
CA TRP A 360 10.23 3.57 17.91
C TRP A 360 9.77 3.16 19.32
N ASP A 361 8.86 2.19 19.46
CA ASP A 361 8.45 1.67 20.77
C ASP A 361 9.62 0.99 21.49
N ASN A 362 10.40 0.18 20.78
CA ASN A 362 11.57 -0.50 21.32
C ASN A 362 12.69 0.48 21.70
N MET A 363 12.85 1.58 20.96
CA MET A 363 13.75 2.69 21.31
C MET A 363 13.26 3.43 22.57
N TYR A 364 11.95 3.71 22.67
CA TYR A 364 11.35 4.30 23.87
C TYR A 364 11.59 3.41 25.11
N ARG A 365 11.54 2.09 24.95
CA ARG A 365 11.88 1.11 26.00
C ARG A 365 13.39 0.94 26.25
N GLY A 366 14.24 1.55 25.42
CA GLY A 366 15.70 1.54 25.57
C GLY A 366 16.43 0.33 24.97
N SER A 367 15.74 -0.50 24.18
CA SER A 367 16.32 -1.70 23.54
C SER A 367 16.96 -1.43 22.17
N VAL A 368 16.49 -0.40 21.44
CA VAL A 368 17.16 0.12 20.23
C VAL A 368 18.09 1.25 20.64
N LYS A 369 19.38 1.11 20.32
CA LYS A 369 20.45 2.04 20.76
C LYS A 369 20.77 3.16 19.78
N GLY A 370 20.42 3.00 18.51
CA GLY A 370 20.62 4.07 17.54
C GLY A 370 19.89 3.81 16.23
N MET A 371 19.91 4.83 15.37
CA MET A 371 19.12 4.86 14.15
C MET A 371 19.82 5.63 13.04
N PHE A 372 19.68 5.13 11.82
CA PHE A 372 19.90 5.89 10.59
C PHE A 372 18.57 6.45 10.11
N ALA A 373 18.49 7.78 9.97
CA ALA A 373 17.34 8.50 9.43
C ALA A 373 17.76 9.24 8.16
N PHE A 374 17.77 8.55 7.02
CA PHE A 374 18.09 9.13 5.71
C PHE A 374 16.82 9.53 4.98
N GLY A 375 16.65 10.83 4.69
CA GLY A 375 15.47 11.37 4.01
C GLY A 375 14.16 11.13 4.77
N MET A 376 14.23 10.98 6.10
CA MET A 376 13.08 10.67 6.96
C MET A 376 13.08 11.52 8.22
N ASN A 377 12.07 12.37 8.35
CA ASN A 377 11.84 13.17 9.56
C ASN A 377 10.93 12.42 10.55
N GLY A 378 11.50 11.44 11.23
CA GLY A 378 10.80 10.51 12.11
C GLY A 378 10.01 11.15 13.26
N VAL A 379 10.50 12.24 13.85
CA VAL A 379 9.80 13.02 14.89
C VAL A 379 8.48 13.59 14.35
N ALA A 380 8.49 14.05 13.10
CA ALA A 380 7.34 14.70 12.50
C ALA A 380 6.33 13.70 11.92
N ILE A 381 6.80 12.64 11.25
CA ILE A 381 5.92 11.68 10.53
C ILE A 381 5.37 10.54 11.40
N GLY A 382 6.02 10.23 12.53
CA GLY A 382 5.57 9.16 13.43
C GLY A 382 4.39 9.59 14.30
N PRO A 383 3.52 8.65 14.73
CA PRO A 383 2.46 8.96 15.68
C PRO A 383 3.05 9.31 17.05
N ASN A 384 2.33 10.11 17.84
CA ASN A 384 2.74 10.56 19.16
C ASN A 384 4.18 11.12 19.16
N THR A 385 4.34 12.29 18.54
CA THR A 385 5.64 12.98 18.44
C THR A 385 6.39 13.09 19.77
N GLN A 386 5.69 13.24 20.91
CA GLN A 386 6.35 13.27 22.22
C GLN A 386 7.03 11.94 22.54
N LYS A 387 6.34 10.81 22.30
CA LYS A 387 6.93 9.47 22.47
C LYS A 387 8.19 9.30 21.63
N ASN A 388 8.18 9.79 20.39
CA ASN A 388 9.35 9.73 19.50
C ASN A 388 10.51 10.58 20.01
N ILE A 389 10.25 11.80 20.51
CA ILE A 389 11.27 12.64 21.14
C ILE A 389 11.87 11.94 22.37
N GLU A 390 11.04 11.37 23.24
CA GLU A 390 11.52 10.62 24.42
C GLU A 390 12.31 9.37 24.04
N ALA A 391 11.95 8.71 22.93
CA ALA A 391 12.72 7.60 22.39
C ALA A 391 14.12 8.04 21.96
N LEU A 392 14.23 9.14 21.20
CA LEU A 392 15.52 9.66 20.78
C LEU A 392 16.40 10.10 21.95
N LYS A 393 15.83 10.69 23.02
CA LYS A 393 16.59 11.04 24.24
C LYS A 393 17.27 9.83 24.90
N ARG A 394 16.75 8.62 24.66
CA ARG A 394 17.25 7.35 25.20
C ARG A 394 18.20 6.61 24.26
N ALA A 395 18.31 7.04 23.01
CA ALA A 395 19.26 6.47 22.05
C ALA A 395 20.68 6.94 22.40
N ASP A 396 21.66 6.08 22.14
CA ASP A 396 23.08 6.37 22.28
C ASP A 396 23.55 7.26 21.12
N TRP A 397 23.06 7.00 19.90
CA TRP A 397 23.43 7.74 18.70
C TRP A 397 22.30 7.85 17.66
N LEU A 398 22.36 8.90 16.85
CA LEU A 398 21.45 9.17 15.73
C LEU A 398 22.28 9.66 14.54
N VAL A 399 22.14 9.03 13.38
CA VAL A 399 22.71 9.51 12.12
C VAL A 399 21.59 10.00 11.21
N VAL A 400 21.61 11.28 10.84
CA VAL A 400 20.62 11.88 9.94
C VAL A 400 21.30 12.26 8.62
N GLY A 401 20.76 11.75 7.52
CA GLY A 401 21.12 12.18 6.16
C GLY A 401 19.96 12.99 5.57
N GLU A 402 20.15 14.29 5.38
CA GLU A 402 19.11 15.20 4.91
C GLU A 402 19.69 16.39 4.16
N ILE A 403 18.83 17.06 3.37
CA ILE A 403 19.16 18.30 2.64
C ILE A 403 18.92 19.55 3.49
N TYR A 404 18.10 19.45 4.55
CA TYR A 404 17.85 20.52 5.52
C TYR A 404 17.90 20.01 6.96
N PRO A 405 18.29 20.84 7.94
CA PRO A 405 17.99 20.56 9.34
C PRO A 405 16.49 20.35 9.56
N ASP A 406 16.14 19.31 10.29
CA ASP A 406 14.75 18.88 10.50
C ASP A 406 14.47 18.61 11.99
N GLU A 407 13.20 18.33 12.29
CA GLU A 407 12.76 18.06 13.66
C GLU A 407 13.49 16.84 14.27
N THR A 408 13.89 15.87 13.46
CA THR A 408 14.60 14.65 13.92
C THR A 408 16.06 14.92 14.26
N SER A 409 16.81 15.60 13.39
CA SER A 409 18.21 15.98 13.63
C SER A 409 18.36 16.98 14.79
N GLU A 410 17.32 17.74 15.11
CA GLU A 410 17.33 18.70 16.22
C GLU A 410 16.29 18.41 17.31
N PHE A 411 15.95 17.13 17.52
CA PHE A 411 14.95 16.70 18.52
C PHE A 411 15.26 17.18 19.95
N TRP A 412 16.55 17.27 20.29
CA TRP A 412 17.04 17.72 21.59
C TRP A 412 16.78 19.22 21.86
N LYS A 413 16.31 19.96 20.86
CA LYS A 413 15.84 21.36 20.93
C LYS A 413 14.33 21.49 20.76
N SER A 414 13.57 20.40 20.87
CA SER A 414 12.12 20.44 20.65
C SER A 414 11.42 21.40 21.65
N PRO A 415 10.36 22.13 21.22
CA PRO A 415 9.61 23.02 22.10
C PRO A 415 9.11 22.32 23.38
N GLY A 416 9.47 22.89 24.53
CA GLY A 416 9.18 22.35 25.86
C GLY A 416 10.39 21.72 26.56
N ILE A 417 11.50 21.47 25.86
CA ILE A 417 12.76 21.02 26.47
C ILE A 417 13.48 22.23 27.07
N SER A 418 13.77 22.17 28.38
CA SER A 418 14.48 23.25 29.08
C SER A 418 15.99 23.24 28.76
N ARG A 419 16.69 24.38 28.94
CA ARG A 419 18.15 24.44 28.78
C ARG A 419 18.90 23.44 29.67
N GLU A 420 18.36 23.14 30.86
CA GLU A 420 18.96 22.16 31.77
C GLU A 420 18.74 20.73 31.28
N GLU A 421 17.54 20.43 30.79
CA GLU A 421 17.25 19.15 30.17
C GLU A 421 18.13 18.90 28.93
N MET A 422 18.36 19.92 28.09
CA MET A 422 19.25 19.81 26.93
C MET A 422 20.66 19.30 27.29
N LYS A 423 21.23 19.73 28.43
CA LYS A 423 22.56 19.28 28.89
C LYS A 423 22.58 17.80 29.33
N ASN A 424 21.41 17.28 29.69
CA ASN A 424 21.23 15.94 30.20
C ASN A 424 20.89 14.91 29.11
N ILE A 425 20.53 15.35 27.90
CA ILE A 425 20.36 14.45 26.74
C ILE A 425 21.74 13.97 26.27
N LYS A 426 21.95 12.65 26.22
CA LYS A 426 23.25 12.03 25.92
C LYS A 426 23.41 11.46 24.52
N THR A 427 22.36 11.53 23.70
CA THR A 427 22.37 11.03 22.33
C THR A 427 23.37 11.79 21.47
N THR A 428 24.30 11.06 20.85
CA THR A 428 25.25 11.64 19.90
C THR A 428 24.58 11.78 18.53
N VAL A 429 24.47 13.00 18.00
CA VAL A 429 23.82 13.25 16.70
C VAL A 429 24.85 13.57 15.62
N TYR A 430 24.87 12.76 14.56
CA TYR A 430 25.63 13.01 13.34
C TYR A 430 24.67 13.52 12.26
N ARG A 431 24.86 14.76 11.80
CA ARG A 431 24.07 15.33 10.69
C ARG A 431 24.93 15.39 9.44
N LEU A 432 24.54 14.62 8.42
CA LEU A 432 25.25 14.46 7.16
C LEU A 432 24.45 15.18 6.06
N ALA A 433 25.09 16.14 5.38
CA ALA A 433 24.47 16.89 4.31
C ALA A 433 24.40 16.05 3.02
N CYS A 434 23.18 15.75 2.58
CA CYS A 434 22.90 14.94 1.40
C CYS A 434 22.59 15.80 0.17
N ALA A 435 22.78 15.24 -1.02
CA ALA A 435 22.43 15.87 -2.28
C ALA A 435 20.92 15.79 -2.56
N GLY A 436 20.35 16.91 -3.04
CA GLY A 436 18.98 17.03 -3.49
C GLY A 436 18.69 16.23 -4.77
N PHE A 437 17.41 16.18 -5.18
CA PHE A 437 17.01 15.40 -6.35
C PHE A 437 17.62 15.93 -7.67
N ALA A 438 17.82 17.24 -7.80
CA ALA A 438 18.38 17.90 -8.98
C ALA A 438 19.91 17.78 -9.05
N GLU A 439 20.56 17.31 -7.99
CA GLU A 439 22.02 17.30 -7.83
C GLU A 439 22.65 15.93 -8.12
N LYS A 440 21.82 14.96 -8.51
CA LYS A 440 22.22 13.58 -8.78
C LYS A 440 21.49 13.06 -9.99
N ASP A 441 22.07 12.09 -10.68
CA ASP A 441 21.41 11.28 -11.69
C ASP A 441 20.61 10.14 -11.01
N GLY A 442 20.22 9.10 -11.74
CA GLY A 442 19.53 7.93 -11.20
C GLY A 442 18.05 7.85 -11.53
N SER A 443 17.40 6.81 -11.01
CA SER A 443 15.99 6.52 -11.31
C SER A 443 15.03 6.80 -10.16
N MET A 444 13.79 7.14 -10.51
CA MET A 444 12.65 7.13 -9.58
C MET A 444 11.51 6.32 -10.19
N THR A 445 10.78 5.60 -9.34
CA THR A 445 9.66 4.75 -9.73
C THR A 445 8.36 5.40 -9.28
N ASN A 446 7.56 5.85 -10.25
CA ASN A 446 6.32 6.56 -9.97
C ASN A 446 5.17 5.61 -9.56
N SER A 447 4.01 6.19 -9.26
CA SER A 447 2.80 5.45 -8.88
C SER A 447 2.32 4.45 -9.95
N ALA A 448 2.65 4.67 -11.22
CA ALA A 448 2.30 3.81 -12.35
C ALA A 448 3.36 2.72 -12.64
N ARG A 449 4.33 2.53 -11.72
CA ARG A 449 5.46 1.59 -11.83
C ARG A 449 6.50 1.97 -12.88
N TRP A 450 6.48 3.21 -13.40
CA TRP A 450 7.45 3.67 -14.38
C TRP A 450 8.75 4.03 -13.65
N LEU A 451 9.81 3.27 -13.90
CA LEU A 451 11.18 3.61 -13.58
C LEU A 451 11.65 4.63 -14.61
N GLN A 452 11.93 5.84 -14.15
CA GLN A 452 12.33 6.96 -15.01
C GLN A 452 13.72 7.44 -14.61
N TRP A 453 14.67 7.43 -15.56
CA TRP A 453 15.98 8.05 -15.37
C TRP A 453 15.87 9.58 -15.35
N LYS A 454 16.72 10.21 -14.57
CA LYS A 454 17.06 11.63 -14.69
C LYS A 454 18.56 11.82 -14.57
N ASP A 455 19.05 12.89 -15.15
CA ASP A 455 20.44 13.32 -15.02
C ASP A 455 20.58 14.42 -13.97
N ALA A 456 21.80 14.59 -13.44
CA ALA A 456 22.10 15.69 -12.54
C ALA A 456 22.01 17.03 -13.31
N ALA A 457 21.32 18.00 -12.74
CA ALA A 457 21.17 19.34 -13.30
C ALA A 457 22.11 20.37 -12.64
N LEU A 458 22.51 20.13 -11.39
CA LEU A 458 23.36 21.01 -10.58
C LEU A 458 24.41 20.18 -9.81
N PRO A 459 25.55 20.77 -9.42
CA PRO A 459 26.42 20.13 -8.42
C PRO A 459 25.81 20.24 -7.01
N PRO A 460 26.14 19.32 -6.07
CA PRO A 460 25.74 19.44 -4.68
C PRO A 460 26.26 20.74 -4.02
N PRO A 461 25.49 21.40 -3.15
CA PRO A 461 25.90 22.65 -2.51
C PRO A 461 26.93 22.43 -1.40
N GLY A 462 27.90 23.34 -1.30
CA GLY A 462 28.89 23.34 -0.23
C GLY A 462 29.69 22.04 -0.19
N GLN A 463 29.54 21.27 0.90
CA GLN A 463 30.17 19.96 1.10
C GLN A 463 29.16 18.81 1.13
N ALA A 464 27.94 19.04 0.64
CA ALA A 464 26.94 17.99 0.51
C ALA A 464 27.45 16.88 -0.42
N ARG A 465 27.01 15.64 -0.15
CA ARG A 465 27.43 14.45 -0.90
C ARG A 465 26.23 13.64 -1.35
N LEU A 466 26.43 12.81 -2.38
CA LEU A 466 25.41 11.86 -2.82
C LEU A 466 25.15 10.83 -1.71
N ASP A 467 23.90 10.36 -1.56
CA ASP A 467 23.54 9.41 -0.50
C ASP A 467 24.39 8.14 -0.58
N GLN A 468 24.60 7.64 -1.80
CA GLN A 468 25.40 6.44 -2.04
C GLN A 468 26.88 6.64 -1.68
N ASP A 469 27.43 7.85 -1.81
CA ASP A 469 28.83 8.12 -1.42
C ASP A 469 28.98 8.08 0.09
N ILE A 470 28.00 8.63 0.80
CA ILE A 470 27.97 8.65 2.26
C ILE A 470 27.86 7.21 2.79
N ILE A 471 26.88 6.46 2.29
CA ILE A 471 26.63 5.08 2.72
C ILE A 471 27.81 4.18 2.35
N ALA A 472 28.37 4.31 1.14
CA ALA A 472 29.54 3.55 0.71
C ALA A 472 30.72 3.76 1.63
N GLN A 473 31.03 5.01 1.99
CA GLN A 473 32.14 5.32 2.88
C GLN A 473 31.93 4.83 4.32
N ILE A 474 30.69 4.84 4.82
CA ILE A 474 30.37 4.25 6.12
C ILE A 474 30.60 2.74 6.06
N PHE A 475 30.03 2.07 5.05
CA PHE A 475 30.16 0.62 4.86
C PHE A 475 31.63 0.19 4.72
N LEU A 476 32.41 0.88 3.88
CA LEU A 476 33.82 0.55 3.66
C LEU A 476 34.67 0.68 4.93
N ARG A 477 34.39 1.68 5.78
CA ARG A 477 35.06 1.83 7.08
C ARG A 477 34.67 0.72 8.05
N VAL A 478 33.38 0.37 8.11
CA VAL A 478 32.92 -0.78 8.92
C VAL A 478 33.60 -2.07 8.44
N ARG A 479 33.63 -2.30 7.14
CA ARG A 479 34.28 -3.48 6.54
C ARG A 479 35.78 -3.54 6.85
N ASP A 480 36.48 -2.41 6.78
CA ASP A 480 37.89 -2.30 7.15
C ASP A 480 38.14 -2.60 8.65
N LEU A 481 37.26 -2.12 9.54
CA LEU A 481 37.32 -2.47 10.97
C LEU A 481 37.14 -3.96 11.19
N TYR A 482 36.13 -4.59 10.59
CA TYR A 482 35.93 -6.05 10.70
C TYR A 482 37.10 -6.84 10.11
N GLN A 483 37.76 -6.32 9.07
CA GLN A 483 38.94 -6.96 8.47
C GLN A 483 40.16 -6.89 9.38
N LYS A 484 40.34 -5.81 10.14
CA LYS A 484 41.49 -5.56 11.02
C LYS A 484 41.31 -6.15 12.42
N GLU A 485 40.11 -6.01 12.97
CA GLU A 485 39.82 -6.26 14.39
C GLU A 485 38.97 -7.53 14.59
N GLY A 486 38.43 -8.11 13.52
CA GLY A 486 37.44 -9.18 13.62
C GLY A 486 36.10 -8.66 14.15
N GLY A 487 35.32 -9.55 14.76
CA GLY A 487 34.01 -9.20 15.32
C GLY A 487 33.04 -10.37 15.34
N LYS A 488 31.80 -10.11 15.75
CA LYS A 488 30.74 -11.13 15.71
C LYS A 488 30.29 -11.35 14.26
N PHE A 489 30.44 -12.57 13.77
CA PHE A 489 29.97 -13.02 12.46
C PHE A 489 30.39 -12.08 11.31
N PRO A 490 31.70 -11.97 11.00
CA PRO A 490 32.23 -11.01 10.02
C PRO A 490 31.88 -11.33 8.56
N ASP A 491 31.64 -12.61 8.26
CA ASP A 491 31.40 -13.13 6.90
C ASP A 491 30.40 -12.33 6.06
N PRO A 492 29.15 -12.04 6.50
CA PRO A 492 28.19 -11.26 5.72
C PRO A 492 28.69 -9.87 5.33
N ILE A 493 29.61 -9.28 6.10
CA ILE A 493 30.18 -7.95 5.83
C ILE A 493 31.36 -8.07 4.87
N LEU A 494 32.27 -9.02 5.12
CA LEU A 494 33.49 -9.19 4.34
C LEU A 494 33.24 -9.83 2.96
N LYS A 495 32.19 -10.65 2.83
CA LYS A 495 31.83 -11.38 1.60
C LYS A 495 30.79 -10.67 0.73
N LEU A 496 30.22 -9.55 1.19
CA LEU A 496 29.29 -8.77 0.39
C LEU A 496 30.00 -8.22 -0.86
N THR A 497 29.38 -8.42 -2.02
CA THR A 497 29.89 -7.94 -3.31
C THR A 497 29.95 -6.41 -3.30
N TRP A 498 31.08 -5.86 -3.76
CA TRP A 498 31.29 -4.41 -3.81
C TRP A 498 32.22 -4.04 -4.97
N SER A 499 31.89 -4.53 -6.17
CA SER A 499 32.72 -4.46 -7.37
C SER A 499 32.41 -3.22 -8.21
N TYR A 500 32.27 -2.07 -7.56
CA TYR A 500 32.04 -0.78 -8.24
C TYR A 500 33.36 -0.19 -8.73
N THR A 501 33.34 0.47 -9.88
CA THR A 501 34.52 1.11 -10.49
C THR A 501 35.18 2.10 -9.53
N ILE A 502 34.37 2.87 -8.79
CA ILE A 502 34.82 3.74 -7.69
C ILE A 502 34.12 3.25 -6.42
N PRO A 503 34.76 2.40 -5.59
CA PRO A 503 34.12 1.79 -4.43
C PRO A 503 33.52 2.78 -3.42
N THR A 504 34.12 3.96 -3.27
CA THR A 504 33.68 5.03 -2.36
C THR A 504 32.59 5.91 -2.94
N SER A 505 32.29 5.79 -4.23
CA SER A 505 31.26 6.54 -4.95
C SER A 505 30.67 5.68 -6.07
N PRO A 506 29.86 4.66 -5.73
CA PRO A 506 29.24 3.79 -6.73
C PRO A 506 28.37 4.59 -7.70
N SER A 507 28.53 4.40 -9.02
CA SER A 507 27.67 5.09 -9.98
C SER A 507 26.27 4.48 -9.98
N LEU A 508 25.23 5.31 -10.05
CA LEU A 508 23.84 4.83 -10.08
C LEU A 508 23.53 4.02 -11.34
N ALA A 509 24.33 4.19 -12.40
CA ALA A 509 24.25 3.38 -13.62
C ALA A 509 24.78 1.95 -13.41
N GLU A 510 25.89 1.77 -12.66
CA GLU A 510 26.35 0.43 -12.26
C GLU A 510 25.31 -0.26 -11.37
N LEU A 511 24.75 0.45 -10.39
CA LEU A 511 23.68 -0.09 -9.55
C LEU A 511 22.45 -0.49 -10.37
N ALA A 512 22.01 0.33 -11.33
CA ALA A 512 20.86 -0.01 -12.16
C ALA A 512 21.09 -1.28 -12.99
N ARG A 513 22.32 -1.50 -13.48
CA ARG A 513 22.72 -2.73 -14.19
C ARG A 513 22.79 -3.96 -13.29
N GLU A 514 23.27 -3.80 -12.06
CA GLU A 514 23.25 -4.85 -11.04
C GLU A 514 21.81 -5.26 -10.67
N ILE A 515 20.94 -4.26 -10.47
CA ILE A 515 19.53 -4.45 -10.17
C ILE A 515 18.81 -5.14 -11.35
N ASN A 516 19.07 -4.75 -12.59
CA ASN A 516 18.55 -5.43 -13.79
C ASN A 516 18.97 -6.90 -13.84
N GLY A 517 20.24 -7.15 -13.58
CA GLY A 517 20.85 -8.47 -13.61
C GLY A 517 21.58 -8.83 -14.90
N ARG A 518 22.45 -9.82 -14.80
CA ARG A 518 23.35 -10.32 -15.85
C ARG A 518 23.47 -11.83 -15.84
N ALA A 519 23.90 -12.38 -16.97
CA ALA A 519 24.34 -13.75 -17.09
C ALA A 519 25.74 -13.91 -16.46
N LEU A 520 25.93 -14.95 -15.63
CA LEU A 520 27.23 -15.34 -15.05
C LEU A 520 27.86 -16.51 -15.82
N ALA A 521 27.10 -17.17 -16.67
CA ALA A 521 27.54 -18.18 -17.63
C ALA A 521 26.75 -18.02 -18.93
N ASP A 522 27.17 -18.69 -20.01
CA ASP A 522 26.38 -18.72 -21.25
C ASP A 522 25.01 -19.36 -20.99
N LEU A 523 23.94 -18.63 -21.31
CA LEU A 523 22.55 -19.07 -21.16
C LEU A 523 21.97 -19.33 -22.55
N THR A 524 21.28 -20.45 -22.71
CA THR A 524 20.55 -20.75 -23.95
C THR A 524 19.06 -20.88 -23.65
N ASP A 525 18.23 -20.18 -24.42
CA ASP A 525 16.78 -20.40 -24.42
C ASP A 525 16.48 -21.71 -25.15
N PRO A 526 15.83 -22.69 -24.50
CA PRO A 526 15.58 -23.99 -25.11
C PRO A 526 14.63 -23.93 -26.31
N ALA A 527 13.72 -22.94 -26.35
CA ALA A 527 12.69 -22.80 -27.39
C ALA A 527 13.19 -21.98 -28.58
N THR A 528 13.80 -20.81 -28.35
CA THR A 528 14.24 -19.89 -29.42
C THR A 528 15.68 -20.14 -29.87
N LYS A 529 16.47 -20.92 -29.10
CA LYS A 529 17.92 -21.09 -29.26
C LYS A 529 18.73 -19.79 -29.13
N GLN A 530 18.10 -18.71 -28.66
CA GLN A 530 18.80 -17.48 -28.34
C GLN A 530 19.83 -17.73 -27.25
N VAL A 531 21.03 -17.17 -27.42
CA VAL A 531 22.12 -17.27 -26.46
C VAL A 531 22.39 -15.90 -25.83
N ILE A 532 22.48 -15.86 -24.51
CA ILE A 532 23.02 -14.73 -23.74
C ILE A 532 24.39 -15.15 -23.23
N LYS A 533 25.43 -14.40 -23.57
CA LYS A 533 26.80 -14.71 -23.19
C LYS A 533 27.10 -14.29 -21.75
N ALA A 534 28.03 -14.99 -21.10
CA ALA A 534 28.51 -14.61 -19.77
C ALA A 534 28.93 -13.13 -19.74
N GLY A 535 28.50 -12.41 -18.71
CA GLY A 535 28.73 -10.97 -18.54
C GLY A 535 27.65 -10.05 -19.11
N GLN A 536 26.84 -10.52 -20.07
CA GLN A 536 25.79 -9.70 -20.69
C GLN A 536 24.60 -9.46 -19.76
N GLN A 537 23.96 -8.30 -19.92
CA GLN A 537 22.72 -7.91 -19.24
C GLN A 537 21.54 -8.79 -19.67
N LEU A 538 20.72 -9.17 -18.69
CA LEU A 538 19.52 -9.95 -18.97
C LEU A 538 18.45 -9.05 -19.60
N PRO A 539 17.73 -9.53 -20.63
CA PRO A 539 16.64 -8.79 -21.26
C PRO A 539 15.34 -8.81 -20.43
N GLY A 540 15.26 -9.67 -19.42
CA GLY A 540 14.09 -9.79 -18.54
C GLY A 540 14.17 -10.98 -17.59
N PHE A 541 13.27 -11.00 -16.60
CA PHE A 541 13.27 -11.99 -15.52
C PHE A 541 12.99 -13.43 -15.96
N SER A 542 12.46 -13.65 -17.17
CA SER A 542 12.25 -15.00 -17.73
C SER A 542 13.56 -15.77 -17.92
N TRP A 543 14.70 -15.07 -17.95
CA TRP A 543 16.03 -15.65 -18.10
C TRP A 543 16.70 -16.04 -16.79
N LEU A 544 16.13 -15.65 -15.64
CA LEU A 544 16.69 -15.98 -14.33
C LEU A 544 16.70 -17.50 -14.10
N ARG A 545 17.73 -17.97 -13.39
CA ARG A 545 18.00 -19.39 -13.11
C ARG A 545 18.27 -19.59 -11.62
N ASP A 546 17.97 -20.78 -11.13
CA ASP A 546 18.17 -21.21 -9.74
C ASP A 546 19.46 -22.04 -9.52
N ASP A 547 20.33 -22.09 -10.53
CA ASP A 547 21.58 -22.84 -10.55
C ASP A 547 22.83 -21.96 -10.33
N GLY A 548 22.63 -20.68 -10.01
CA GLY A 548 23.71 -19.72 -9.79
C GLY A 548 24.33 -19.12 -11.05
N THR A 549 23.81 -19.42 -12.24
CA THR A 549 24.31 -18.88 -13.52
C THR A 549 23.77 -17.48 -13.86
N THR A 550 22.96 -16.89 -12.99
CA THR A 550 22.40 -15.54 -13.14
C THR A 550 22.54 -14.74 -11.86
N SER A 551 22.71 -13.43 -11.99
CA SER A 551 22.72 -12.47 -10.87
C SER A 551 21.72 -11.37 -11.17
N CYS A 552 20.89 -10.98 -10.20
CA CYS A 552 19.88 -9.94 -10.37
C CYS A 552 19.51 -9.34 -9.02
N GLY A 553 19.77 -8.04 -8.83
CA GLY A 553 19.48 -7.36 -7.56
C GLY A 553 17.99 -7.16 -7.30
N ASN A 554 17.15 -7.13 -8.33
CA ASN A 554 15.69 -7.10 -8.18
C ASN A 554 14.99 -7.69 -9.42
N TRP A 555 14.38 -8.86 -9.26
CA TRP A 555 13.83 -9.61 -10.41
C TRP A 555 12.73 -8.84 -11.17
N ILE A 556 11.88 -8.07 -10.48
CA ILE A 556 10.83 -7.29 -11.17
C ILE A 556 11.40 -6.15 -12.01
N TYR A 557 12.66 -5.76 -11.80
CA TYR A 557 13.35 -4.72 -12.57
C TYR A 557 14.22 -5.30 -13.70
N SER A 558 14.35 -6.62 -13.79
CA SER A 558 15.04 -7.24 -14.91
C SER A 558 14.34 -6.90 -16.23
N GLY A 559 15.09 -6.30 -17.15
CA GLY A 559 14.61 -5.67 -18.37
C GLY A 559 14.67 -4.13 -18.36
N CYS A 560 14.99 -3.48 -17.24
CA CYS A 560 15.09 -2.02 -17.17
C CYS A 560 16.40 -1.47 -17.77
N TRP A 561 17.45 -2.28 -17.82
CA TRP A 561 18.75 -1.95 -18.42
C TRP A 561 19.34 -3.18 -19.12
N THR A 562 19.16 -3.26 -20.43
CA THR A 562 19.52 -4.43 -21.24
C THR A 562 20.80 -4.17 -22.06
N GLU A 563 21.26 -5.14 -22.86
CA GLU A 563 22.31 -4.90 -23.87
C GLU A 563 21.91 -3.82 -24.90
N ALA A 564 20.61 -3.61 -25.13
CA ALA A 564 20.12 -2.50 -25.96
C ALA A 564 20.20 -1.12 -25.27
N GLY A 565 20.69 -1.04 -24.03
CA GLY A 565 20.84 0.19 -23.25
C GLY A 565 19.77 0.39 -22.16
N PRO A 566 19.76 1.58 -21.52
CA PRO A 566 18.89 1.92 -20.40
C PRO A 566 17.44 2.16 -20.84
N GLN A 567 16.59 1.13 -20.75
CA GLN A 567 15.17 1.23 -21.13
C GLN A 567 14.42 2.29 -20.31
N LEU A 568 14.82 2.45 -19.06
CA LEU A 568 14.30 3.44 -18.11
C LEU A 568 14.64 4.90 -18.48
N ALA A 569 15.53 5.13 -19.45
CA ALA A 569 15.87 6.46 -19.98
C ALA A 569 15.19 6.80 -21.32
N ARG A 570 14.36 5.90 -21.89
CA ARG A 570 13.68 6.16 -23.17
C ARG A 570 12.69 7.34 -23.05
N ARG A 571 12.53 8.09 -24.14
CA ARG A 571 11.71 9.32 -24.20
C ARG A 571 10.73 9.35 -25.38
N GLY A 572 10.44 8.20 -26.00
CA GLY A 572 9.50 8.10 -27.10
C GLY A 572 8.07 8.41 -26.63
N THR A 573 7.34 9.21 -27.39
CA THR A 573 6.00 9.71 -27.04
C THR A 573 4.91 9.12 -27.92
N GLU A 574 5.20 8.02 -28.61
CA GLU A 574 4.24 7.35 -29.47
C GLU A 574 3.17 6.62 -28.63
N ASP A 575 1.90 6.85 -28.95
CA ASP A 575 0.75 6.12 -28.40
C ASP A 575 -0.22 5.81 -29.54
N PRO A 576 0.03 4.74 -30.32
CA PRO A 576 -0.80 4.39 -31.48
C PRO A 576 -2.22 3.95 -31.08
N SER A 577 -2.47 3.71 -29.79
CA SER A 577 -3.76 3.26 -29.28
C SER A 577 -4.67 4.39 -28.81
N ASP A 578 -4.12 5.59 -28.57
CA ASP A 578 -4.74 6.68 -27.83
C ASP A 578 -5.24 6.30 -26.42
N LEU A 579 -4.81 5.17 -25.86
CA LEU A 579 -5.16 4.74 -24.51
C LEU A 579 -4.19 5.27 -23.44
N GLY A 580 -3.17 6.04 -23.83
CA GLY A 580 -2.10 6.51 -22.93
C GLY A 580 -1.00 5.48 -22.73
N ILE A 581 -0.79 4.57 -23.68
CA ILE A 581 0.18 3.47 -23.59
C ILE A 581 1.47 3.85 -24.34
N TYR A 582 2.35 4.56 -23.63
CA TYR A 582 3.63 5.02 -24.17
C TYR A 582 4.74 3.99 -23.94
N GLN A 583 4.79 2.93 -24.76
CA GLN A 583 5.75 1.82 -24.57
C GLN A 583 7.22 2.25 -24.62
N ASN A 584 7.52 3.34 -25.33
CA ASN A 584 8.86 3.91 -25.47
C ASN A 584 9.14 5.08 -24.53
N TRP A 585 8.24 5.39 -23.58
CA TRP A 585 8.53 6.34 -22.51
C TRP A 585 8.94 5.57 -21.26
N ALA A 586 10.20 5.75 -20.86
CA ALA A 586 10.81 5.08 -19.72
C ALA A 586 10.59 3.55 -19.74
N TRP A 587 10.52 2.90 -18.58
CA TRP A 587 10.21 1.48 -18.49
C TRP A 587 9.34 1.16 -17.27
N SER A 588 8.32 0.34 -17.44
CA SER A 588 7.37 0.00 -16.37
C SER A 588 7.57 -1.43 -15.89
N TRP A 589 7.77 -1.67 -14.60
CA TRP A 589 7.76 -3.05 -14.11
C TRP A 589 6.33 -3.58 -13.95
N PRO A 590 6.05 -4.87 -14.20
CA PRO A 590 6.97 -5.87 -14.74
C PRO A 590 6.99 -5.85 -16.28
N ALA A 591 8.17 -6.07 -16.88
CA ALA A 591 8.34 -6.30 -18.33
C ALA A 591 7.65 -5.27 -19.25
N ASN A 592 7.68 -4.00 -18.88
CA ASN A 592 7.04 -2.87 -19.57
C ASN A 592 5.50 -2.86 -19.62
N ARG A 593 4.82 -3.76 -18.88
CA ARG A 593 3.35 -3.83 -18.79
C ARG A 593 2.78 -2.57 -18.12
N ARG A 594 1.95 -1.82 -18.85
CA ARG A 594 1.42 -0.53 -18.38
C ARG A 594 0.16 -0.71 -17.53
N VAL A 595 -0.70 -1.66 -17.88
CA VAL A 595 -1.87 -2.04 -17.08
C VAL A 595 -1.73 -3.49 -16.61
N LEU A 596 -1.71 -3.68 -15.29
CA LEU A 596 -1.68 -5.02 -14.69
C LEU A 596 -3.01 -5.75 -14.93
N TYR A 597 -2.93 -7.07 -15.02
CA TYR A 597 -4.05 -7.99 -15.18
C TYR A 597 -4.81 -7.77 -16.50
N ASN A 598 -4.16 -7.21 -17.53
CA ASN A 598 -4.82 -6.80 -18.76
C ASN A 598 -5.45 -7.97 -19.55
N ARG A 599 -5.11 -9.23 -19.26
CA ARG A 599 -5.89 -10.40 -19.74
C ARG A 599 -7.37 -10.31 -19.34
N ALA A 600 -7.69 -9.75 -18.18
CA ALA A 600 -9.07 -9.58 -17.70
C ALA A 600 -9.85 -8.51 -18.48
N SER A 601 -9.20 -7.76 -19.38
CA SER A 601 -9.88 -6.86 -20.33
C SER A 601 -10.61 -7.59 -21.47
N CYS A 602 -10.40 -8.90 -21.58
CA CYS A 602 -11.09 -9.78 -22.52
C CYS A 602 -12.01 -10.77 -21.82
N ASP A 603 -13.00 -11.25 -22.54
CA ASP A 603 -13.86 -12.38 -22.17
C ASP A 603 -13.09 -13.73 -22.15
N PRO A 604 -13.73 -14.81 -21.66
CA PRO A 604 -13.10 -16.13 -21.63
C PRO A 604 -12.62 -16.62 -22.99
N SER A 605 -13.25 -16.20 -24.10
CA SER A 605 -12.84 -16.52 -25.47
C SER A 605 -11.65 -15.69 -25.99
N GLY A 606 -11.25 -14.66 -25.24
CA GLY A 606 -10.14 -13.78 -25.56
C GLY A 606 -10.50 -12.58 -26.43
N LYS A 607 -11.79 -12.24 -26.50
CA LYS A 607 -12.27 -11.02 -27.17
C LYS A 607 -12.37 -9.87 -26.16
N PRO A 608 -11.94 -8.65 -26.51
CA PRO A 608 -12.10 -7.50 -25.61
C PRO A 608 -13.56 -7.25 -25.21
N TRP A 609 -13.81 -7.00 -23.92
CA TRP A 609 -15.14 -6.58 -23.43
C TRP A 609 -15.62 -5.28 -24.08
N ASP A 610 -14.66 -4.41 -24.41
CA ASP A 610 -14.86 -3.17 -25.14
C ASP A 610 -13.83 -3.09 -26.29
N PRO A 611 -14.25 -3.33 -27.54
CA PRO A 611 -13.36 -3.26 -28.70
C PRO A 611 -12.72 -1.89 -28.91
N GLU A 612 -13.35 -0.80 -28.46
CA GLU A 612 -12.83 0.57 -28.60
C GLU A 612 -11.69 0.87 -27.60
N ARG A 613 -11.61 0.10 -26.51
CA ARG A 613 -10.56 0.18 -25.48
C ARG A 613 -9.73 -1.10 -25.37
N ARG A 614 -9.52 -1.80 -26.49
CA ARG A 614 -8.75 -3.06 -26.47
C ARG A 614 -7.29 -2.81 -26.09
N GLN A 615 -6.84 -3.48 -25.03
CA GLN A 615 -5.44 -3.43 -24.59
C GLN A 615 -4.66 -4.63 -25.10
N VAL A 616 -5.25 -5.82 -24.95
CA VAL A 616 -4.73 -7.10 -25.42
C VAL A 616 -5.89 -7.92 -25.99
N TRP A 617 -5.60 -8.91 -26.83
CA TRP A 617 -6.58 -9.88 -27.33
C TRP A 617 -5.88 -11.16 -27.80
N TRP A 618 -6.64 -12.25 -27.86
CA TRP A 618 -6.15 -13.48 -28.47
C TRP A 618 -6.15 -13.36 -30.00
N ASN A 619 -5.01 -13.60 -30.64
CA ASN A 619 -4.93 -13.68 -32.10
C ASN A 619 -4.87 -15.15 -32.53
N GLU A 620 -5.98 -15.64 -33.06
CA GLU A 620 -6.11 -17.03 -33.53
C GLU A 620 -5.09 -17.37 -34.64
N SER A 621 -4.85 -16.45 -35.58
CA SER A 621 -3.89 -16.72 -36.67
C SER A 621 -2.43 -16.84 -36.17
N ALA A 622 -2.10 -16.09 -35.11
CA ALA A 622 -0.76 -16.09 -34.51
C ALA A 622 -0.62 -17.06 -33.33
N GLN A 623 -1.71 -17.71 -32.90
CA GLN A 623 -1.80 -18.57 -31.71
C GLN A 623 -1.14 -17.95 -30.48
N ARG A 624 -1.38 -16.65 -30.26
CA ARG A 624 -0.81 -15.91 -29.12
C ARG A 624 -1.61 -14.67 -28.74
N TRP A 625 -1.42 -14.21 -27.51
CA TRP A 625 -1.86 -12.90 -27.04
C TRP A 625 -1.02 -11.80 -27.67
N VAL A 626 -1.70 -10.80 -28.23
CA VAL A 626 -1.09 -9.59 -28.79
C VAL A 626 -1.83 -8.38 -28.20
N GLY A 627 -1.30 -7.17 -28.39
CA GLY A 627 -1.92 -6.00 -27.79
C GLY A 627 -1.29 -4.67 -28.16
N ASN A 628 -2.00 -3.62 -27.78
CA ASN A 628 -1.47 -2.27 -27.63
C ASN A 628 -0.60 -2.17 -26.35
N ASP A 629 -0.91 -2.95 -25.32
CA ASP A 629 -0.06 -3.16 -24.15
C ASP A 629 0.66 -4.52 -24.21
N VAL A 630 1.70 -4.70 -23.41
CA VAL A 630 2.34 -6.00 -23.20
C VAL A 630 1.38 -6.91 -22.42
N PRO A 631 1.07 -8.14 -22.89
CA PRO A 631 0.22 -9.05 -22.15
C PRO A 631 0.76 -9.37 -20.76
N ASP A 632 -0.06 -9.11 -19.72
CA ASP A 632 0.15 -9.58 -18.35
C ASP A 632 -0.35 -11.01 -18.21
N PHE A 633 0.21 -11.89 -19.04
CA PHE A 633 -0.26 -13.25 -19.22
C PHE A 633 0.81 -14.14 -19.87
N LYS A 634 0.61 -15.45 -19.83
CA LYS A 634 1.39 -16.39 -20.65
C LYS A 634 0.96 -16.23 -22.11
N VAL A 635 1.86 -15.71 -22.95
CA VAL A 635 1.50 -15.22 -24.30
C VAL A 635 1.01 -16.32 -25.24
N ASP A 636 1.43 -17.56 -25.04
CA ASP A 636 1.07 -18.75 -25.81
C ASP A 636 -0.06 -19.58 -25.16
N SER A 637 -0.62 -19.13 -24.03
CA SER A 637 -1.75 -19.83 -23.38
C SER A 637 -3.06 -19.54 -24.12
N SER A 638 -3.62 -20.57 -24.75
CA SER A 638 -4.89 -20.47 -25.48
C SER A 638 -6.06 -20.20 -24.53
N PRO A 639 -7.08 -19.41 -24.93
CA PRO A 639 -8.33 -19.26 -24.19
C PRO A 639 -8.97 -20.60 -23.74
N LYS A 640 -8.75 -21.69 -24.49
CA LYS A 640 -9.25 -23.04 -24.18
C LYS A 640 -8.64 -23.66 -22.92
N GLU A 641 -7.44 -23.24 -22.53
CA GLU A 641 -6.77 -23.71 -21.30
C GLU A 641 -7.39 -23.12 -20.04
N HIS A 642 -8.25 -22.11 -20.19
CA HIS A 642 -8.94 -21.42 -19.10
C HIS A 642 -7.98 -20.94 -17.99
N MET A 643 -6.79 -20.48 -18.39
CA MET A 643 -5.84 -19.88 -17.46
C MET A 643 -6.37 -18.53 -16.93
N GLY A 644 -6.38 -18.38 -15.61
CA GLY A 644 -6.90 -17.17 -14.97
C GLY A 644 -6.00 -15.93 -15.13
N PRO A 645 -6.56 -14.71 -15.25
CA PRO A 645 -5.82 -13.48 -15.57
C PRO A 645 -4.92 -12.94 -14.44
N PHE A 646 -5.02 -13.46 -13.22
CA PHE A 646 -4.26 -12.98 -12.07
C PHE A 646 -3.04 -13.88 -11.83
N ILE A 647 -2.05 -13.75 -12.71
CA ILE A 647 -0.94 -14.71 -12.85
C ILE A 647 -0.06 -14.90 -11.61
N MET A 648 -0.10 -13.95 -10.66
CA MET A 648 0.67 -14.03 -9.42
C MET A 648 -0.07 -14.81 -8.32
N ASN A 649 -1.38 -15.07 -8.46
CA ASN A 649 -2.12 -15.87 -7.50
C ASN A 649 -1.99 -17.36 -7.84
N ALA A 650 -1.87 -18.20 -6.80
CA ALA A 650 -1.82 -19.66 -6.95
C ALA A 650 -3.04 -20.21 -7.71
N GLU A 651 -4.18 -19.54 -7.56
CA GLU A 651 -5.45 -19.89 -8.16
C GLU A 651 -5.68 -19.27 -9.56
N GLY A 652 -4.82 -18.33 -9.98
CA GLY A 652 -4.99 -17.59 -11.24
C GLY A 652 -6.14 -16.56 -11.23
N VAL A 653 -6.89 -16.41 -10.12
CA VAL A 653 -8.07 -15.54 -10.04
C VAL A 653 -7.95 -14.42 -9.00
N GLY A 654 -8.78 -13.38 -9.15
CA GLY A 654 -8.94 -12.31 -8.18
C GLY A 654 -9.69 -12.80 -6.93
N ARG A 655 -9.18 -12.44 -5.75
CA ARG A 655 -9.73 -12.91 -4.47
C ARG A 655 -10.81 -11.97 -3.93
N ILE A 656 -12.05 -12.43 -3.90
CA ILE A 656 -13.13 -11.82 -3.12
C ILE A 656 -12.99 -12.29 -1.66
N PHE A 657 -12.96 -13.61 -1.44
CA PHE A 657 -12.57 -14.21 -0.17
C PHE A 657 -11.05 -14.35 -0.10
N GLY A 658 -10.42 -13.92 1.00
CA GLY A 658 -8.97 -14.09 1.21
C GLY A 658 -8.66 -15.34 2.02
N PRO A 659 -8.24 -16.46 1.40
CA PRO A 659 -8.00 -17.69 2.14
C PRO A 659 -6.72 -17.62 3.00
N LEU A 660 -6.66 -18.48 4.01
CA LEU A 660 -5.56 -18.69 4.96
C LEU A 660 -5.16 -17.39 5.69
N ALA A 661 -3.88 -17.29 6.04
CA ALA A 661 -3.30 -16.16 6.74
C ALA A 661 -3.11 -14.90 5.85
N ALA A 662 -3.88 -14.73 4.78
CA ALA A 662 -3.78 -13.58 3.89
C ALA A 662 -4.09 -12.25 4.61
N PHE A 663 -5.02 -12.28 5.57
CA PHE A 663 -5.39 -11.13 6.38
C PHE A 663 -5.52 -11.52 7.86
N ALA A 664 -5.18 -10.60 8.75
CA ALA A 664 -5.17 -10.80 10.19
C ALA A 664 -6.57 -10.78 10.81
N ASP A 665 -7.44 -9.97 10.23
CA ASP A 665 -8.70 -9.49 10.77
C ASP A 665 -9.93 -9.93 9.96
N GLY A 666 -9.78 -10.95 9.10
CA GLY A 666 -10.89 -11.63 8.43
C GLY A 666 -10.72 -11.79 6.91
N PRO A 667 -11.31 -12.86 6.32
CA PRO A 667 -11.22 -13.13 4.89
C PRO A 667 -12.18 -12.26 4.04
N PHE A 668 -13.22 -11.72 4.66
CA PHE A 668 -14.01 -10.60 4.15
C PHE A 668 -13.79 -9.35 5.02
N PRO A 669 -13.89 -8.14 4.46
CA PRO A 669 -13.92 -6.92 5.26
C PRO A 669 -15.15 -6.83 6.16
N GLU A 670 -14.94 -6.31 7.38
CA GLU A 670 -15.98 -6.00 8.37
C GLU A 670 -15.74 -4.60 8.95
N HIS A 671 -16.82 -3.84 9.18
CA HIS A 671 -16.72 -2.51 9.78
C HIS A 671 -16.40 -2.61 11.26
N TYR A 672 -15.28 -2.01 11.66
CA TYR A 672 -14.95 -1.73 13.05
C TYR A 672 -14.76 -0.22 13.22
N GLU A 673 -15.03 0.29 14.42
CA GLU A 673 -14.78 1.68 14.78
C GLU A 673 -13.28 1.94 14.98
N PRO A 674 -12.78 3.16 14.65
CA PRO A 674 -11.46 3.61 15.09
C PRO A 674 -11.27 3.43 16.59
N ILE A 675 -10.02 3.31 17.06
CA ILE A 675 -9.76 3.09 18.50
C ILE A 675 -10.39 4.17 19.36
N GLU A 676 -10.38 5.40 18.86
CA GLU A 676 -11.09 6.51 19.47
C GLU A 676 -12.28 6.85 18.56
N SER A 677 -13.48 6.48 18.99
CA SER A 677 -14.71 6.74 18.25
C SER A 677 -15.75 7.46 19.11
N PRO A 678 -16.54 8.40 18.53
CA PRO A 678 -17.59 9.11 19.27
C PRO A 678 -18.79 8.20 19.63
N VAL A 679 -18.89 7.02 19.02
CA VAL A 679 -19.97 6.05 19.21
C VAL A 679 -19.41 4.63 19.38
N ARG A 680 -20.21 3.73 19.94
CA ARG A 680 -19.96 2.29 19.80
C ARG A 680 -20.36 1.85 18.39
N ASN A 681 -19.79 0.76 17.90
CA ASN A 681 -20.12 0.20 16.59
C ASN A 681 -21.61 -0.16 16.48
N PRO A 682 -22.36 0.41 15.53
CA PRO A 682 -23.80 0.11 15.36
C PRO A 682 -24.12 -1.30 14.85
N LEU A 683 -23.18 -2.01 14.19
CA LEU A 683 -23.39 -3.37 13.69
C LEU A 683 -23.24 -4.43 14.78
N HIS A 684 -22.22 -4.29 15.62
CA HIS A 684 -21.90 -5.21 16.70
C HIS A 684 -21.28 -4.43 17.88
N PRO A 685 -22.12 -3.85 18.75
CA PRO A 685 -21.65 -2.95 19.81
C PRO A 685 -20.62 -3.57 20.74
N ASP A 686 -20.71 -4.87 21.01
CA ASP A 686 -19.82 -5.61 21.93
C ASP A 686 -18.43 -5.84 21.37
N GLN A 687 -18.27 -5.82 20.04
CA GLN A 687 -16.98 -5.82 19.37
C GLN A 687 -16.78 -4.52 18.59
N SER A 688 -16.62 -3.40 19.32
CA SER A 688 -16.63 -2.08 18.66
C SER A 688 -15.41 -1.84 17.77
N ASN A 689 -14.21 -2.17 18.23
CA ASN A 689 -12.95 -1.99 17.50
C ASN A 689 -12.50 -3.29 16.83
N ASN A 690 -11.53 -3.19 15.91
CA ASN A 690 -10.93 -4.37 15.29
C ASN A 690 -10.35 -5.31 16.37
N PRO A 691 -10.78 -6.58 16.45
CA PRO A 691 -10.45 -7.48 17.56
C PRO A 691 -8.97 -7.87 17.63
N VAL A 692 -8.21 -7.70 16.55
CA VAL A 692 -6.79 -8.08 16.47
C VAL A 692 -5.85 -6.89 16.24
N VAL A 693 -6.38 -5.67 16.40
CA VAL A 693 -5.62 -4.41 16.32
C VAL A 693 -4.38 -4.42 17.20
N LYS A 694 -3.29 -3.82 16.74
CA LYS A 694 -2.03 -3.78 17.49
C LYS A 694 -1.89 -2.48 18.29
N LYS A 695 -2.07 -2.59 19.61
CA LYS A 695 -1.87 -1.53 20.60
C LYS A 695 -0.55 -1.74 21.34
N PHE A 696 0.15 -0.64 21.61
CA PHE A 696 1.33 -0.65 22.48
C PHE A 696 0.93 -0.40 23.94
N GLY A 697 1.77 -0.86 24.87
CA GLY A 697 1.51 -0.84 26.31
C GLY A 697 2.46 0.03 27.13
N THR A 698 3.02 1.10 26.58
CA THR A 698 3.86 2.05 27.34
C THR A 698 2.99 3.12 28.02
N PRO A 699 3.50 3.84 29.04
CA PRO A 699 2.79 4.98 29.64
C PRO A 699 2.43 6.10 28.65
N ALA A 700 3.07 6.15 27.47
CA ALA A 700 2.78 7.10 26.42
C ALA A 700 1.59 6.70 25.53
N ASP A 701 1.14 5.44 25.59
CA ASP A 701 0.09 4.88 24.72
C ASP A 701 -1.29 5.09 25.35
N LYS A 702 -1.74 6.34 25.29
CA LYS A 702 -3.03 6.80 25.82
C LYS A 702 -4.06 6.88 24.71
N TYR A 703 -5.32 6.60 25.05
CA TYR A 703 -6.48 6.72 24.16
C TYR A 703 -7.60 7.46 24.89
N GLY A 704 -8.21 8.45 24.21
CA GLY A 704 -9.27 9.28 24.75
C GLY A 704 -10.64 8.70 24.46
N THR A 705 -11.56 8.90 25.40
CA THR A 705 -12.94 8.41 25.32
C THR A 705 -13.96 9.56 25.32
N PRO A 706 -15.17 9.34 24.79
CA PRO A 706 -16.26 10.30 24.93
C PRO A 706 -16.63 10.62 26.38
N SER A 707 -16.51 9.67 27.32
CA SER A 707 -16.75 9.89 28.76
C SER A 707 -15.75 10.85 29.40
N GLU A 708 -14.52 10.91 28.88
CA GLU A 708 -13.53 11.91 29.28
C GLU A 708 -13.74 13.24 28.56
N GLY A 709 -14.77 13.36 27.70
CA GLY A 709 -15.13 14.54 26.94
C GLY A 709 -14.45 14.66 25.58
N PHE A 710 -13.67 13.67 25.12
CA PHE A 710 -13.11 13.66 23.76
C PHE A 710 -14.21 13.22 22.78
N ASN A 711 -14.92 14.17 22.19
CA ASN A 711 -16.13 13.91 21.40
C ASN A 711 -16.10 14.48 19.98
N ILE A 712 -15.02 15.16 19.60
CA ILE A 712 -14.81 15.70 18.25
C ILE A 712 -13.88 14.76 17.50
N VAL A 713 -14.30 14.32 16.31
CA VAL A 713 -13.44 13.52 15.42
C VAL A 713 -12.39 14.44 14.79
N CYS A 714 -11.13 14.05 14.85
CA CYS A 714 -10.03 14.75 14.22
C CYS A 714 -9.43 13.90 13.10
N THR A 715 -9.16 14.56 11.97
CA THR A 715 -8.43 13.97 10.86
C THR A 715 -7.27 14.86 10.44
N THR A 716 -6.13 14.26 10.11
CA THR A 716 -4.95 14.98 9.59
C THR A 716 -4.83 14.83 8.08
N TYR A 717 -4.46 15.87 7.35
CA TYR A 717 -4.38 15.82 5.88
C TYR A 717 -3.32 16.76 5.29
N ARG A 718 -3.30 16.87 3.95
CA ARG A 718 -2.35 17.66 3.16
C ARG A 718 -3.04 18.75 2.35
N LEU A 719 -2.29 19.81 2.06
CA LEU A 719 -2.62 20.93 1.19
C LEU A 719 -1.71 20.88 -0.04
N THR A 720 -2.18 21.44 -1.16
CA THR A 720 -1.46 21.42 -2.44
C THR A 720 -0.09 22.11 -2.35
N GLU A 721 -0.03 23.16 -1.54
CA GLU A 721 1.09 24.10 -1.43
C GLU A 721 2.26 23.52 -0.63
N HIS A 722 2.08 22.41 0.09
CA HIS A 722 3.12 21.85 0.92
C HIS A 722 3.29 20.34 0.77
N TYR A 723 4.56 19.91 0.77
CA TYR A 723 4.95 18.51 0.79
C TYR A 723 5.46 18.11 2.17
N HIS A 724 4.61 17.40 2.93
CA HIS A 724 4.91 16.92 4.28
C HIS A 724 5.50 18.05 5.14
N TYR A 725 6.66 17.82 5.74
CA TYR A 725 7.44 18.72 6.59
C TYR A 725 8.68 19.27 5.87
N TRP A 726 8.70 19.20 4.52
CA TRP A 726 9.86 19.53 3.70
C TRP A 726 9.78 20.95 3.14
N THR A 727 8.69 21.27 2.43
CA THR A 727 8.52 22.56 1.73
C THR A 727 8.36 23.78 2.65
N LYS A 728 8.28 23.57 3.97
CA LYS A 728 8.44 24.65 4.96
C LYS A 728 9.86 25.26 4.97
N ASN A 729 10.77 24.67 4.20
CA ASN A 729 12.10 25.21 3.88
C ASN A 729 12.15 25.94 2.53
N ASN A 730 11.01 26.15 1.85
CA ASN A 730 10.93 26.86 0.58
C ASN A 730 10.13 28.17 0.74
N PRO A 731 10.72 29.36 0.48
CA PRO A 731 10.04 30.65 0.67
C PRO A 731 8.72 30.80 -0.09
N MET A 732 8.63 30.30 -1.33
CA MET A 732 7.41 30.39 -2.13
C MET A 732 6.27 29.61 -1.49
N ASN A 733 6.54 28.38 -1.04
CA ASN A 733 5.54 27.55 -0.39
C ASN A 733 5.09 28.16 0.95
N VAL A 734 6.03 28.72 1.74
CA VAL A 734 5.72 29.36 3.02
C VAL A 734 4.87 30.63 2.83
N GLN A 735 5.08 31.41 1.77
CA GLN A 735 4.23 32.57 1.48
C GLN A 735 2.78 32.19 1.18
N LEU A 736 2.54 31.03 0.57
CA LEU A 736 1.19 30.58 0.24
C LEU A 736 0.42 30.10 1.49
N ILE A 737 1.07 29.36 2.39
CA ILE A 737 0.47 28.87 3.64
C ILE A 737 1.44 29.16 4.82
N PRO A 738 1.45 30.40 5.36
CA PRO A 738 2.48 30.84 6.32
C PRO A 738 2.28 30.30 7.74
N GLU A 739 1.04 29.97 8.11
CA GLU A 739 0.69 29.61 9.49
C GLU A 739 -0.15 28.33 9.55
N PRO A 740 0.01 27.54 10.63
CA PRO A 740 -0.86 26.41 10.87
C PRO A 740 -2.29 26.86 11.20
N PHE A 741 -3.26 26.07 10.75
CA PHE A 741 -4.67 26.28 11.07
C PHE A 741 -5.39 24.95 11.34
N VAL A 742 -6.57 25.05 11.94
CA VAL A 742 -7.53 23.96 12.15
C VAL A 742 -8.81 24.33 11.40
N GLU A 743 -9.28 23.47 10.50
CA GLU A 743 -10.59 23.61 9.89
C GLU A 743 -11.67 23.24 10.89
N ILE A 744 -12.53 24.21 11.22
CA ILE A 744 -13.60 24.07 12.22
C ILE A 744 -14.95 24.34 11.52
N PRO A 745 -15.94 23.45 11.63
CA PRO A 745 -17.31 23.70 11.17
C PRO A 745 -17.87 25.00 11.76
N VAL A 746 -18.67 25.73 10.97
CA VAL A 746 -19.30 26.99 11.43
C VAL A 746 -20.12 26.77 12.70
N GLU A 747 -20.93 25.72 12.74
CA GLU A 747 -21.83 25.42 13.85
C GLU A 747 -21.07 25.06 15.13
N LEU A 748 -19.94 24.34 15.02
CA LEU A 748 -19.08 24.07 16.17
C LEU A 748 -18.43 25.37 16.67
N ALA A 749 -17.97 26.22 15.76
CA ALA A 749 -17.35 27.49 16.12
C ALA A 749 -18.34 28.42 16.84
N GLU A 750 -19.59 28.47 16.39
CA GLU A 750 -20.68 29.23 17.02
C GLU A 750 -21.01 28.70 18.42
N GLU A 751 -21.19 27.39 18.58
CA GLU A 751 -21.45 26.74 19.89
C GLU A 751 -20.33 27.01 20.90
N MET A 752 -19.10 27.20 20.42
CA MET A 752 -17.92 27.44 21.25
C MET A 752 -17.49 28.90 21.32
N GLY A 753 -18.23 29.80 20.64
CA GLY A 753 -17.91 31.21 20.52
C GLY A 753 -16.57 31.52 19.83
N ILE A 754 -16.01 30.60 19.04
CA ILE A 754 -14.72 30.74 18.32
C ILE A 754 -14.92 31.56 17.04
N LYS A 755 -14.08 32.58 16.82
CA LYS A 755 -14.06 33.35 15.56
C LYS A 755 -12.91 32.90 14.66
N GLY A 756 -13.11 33.05 13.34
CA GLY A 756 -12.05 32.81 12.36
C GLY A 756 -10.81 33.66 12.65
N GLY A 757 -9.63 33.04 12.57
CA GLY A 757 -8.34 33.67 12.85
C GLY A 757 -7.90 33.67 14.31
N GLU A 758 -8.80 33.40 15.27
CA GLU A 758 -8.44 33.23 16.68
C GLU A 758 -7.56 31.98 16.88
N LYS A 759 -6.69 31.98 17.90
CA LYS A 759 -5.95 30.78 18.26
C LYS A 759 -6.86 29.82 19.02
N VAL A 760 -6.79 28.55 18.66
CA VAL A 760 -7.48 27.45 19.33
C VAL A 760 -6.47 26.42 19.80
N LYS A 761 -6.80 25.76 20.90
CA LYS A 761 -6.06 24.64 21.44
C LYS A 761 -6.87 23.37 21.20
N VAL A 762 -6.33 22.48 20.38
CA VAL A 762 -6.90 21.15 20.14
C VAL A 762 -6.18 20.18 21.07
N THR A 763 -6.92 19.47 21.92
CA THR A 763 -6.38 18.57 22.93
C THR A 763 -6.85 17.15 22.68
N SER A 764 -5.91 16.21 22.66
CA SER A 764 -6.12 14.76 22.60
C SER A 764 -5.70 14.14 23.96
N ALA A 765 -5.92 12.85 24.20
CA ALA A 765 -5.44 12.21 25.44
C ALA A 765 -3.90 12.13 25.55
N ARG A 766 -3.17 12.43 24.47
CA ARG A 766 -1.70 12.41 24.44
C ARG A 766 -1.09 13.79 24.67
N SER A 767 -1.61 14.81 24.00
CA SER A 767 -1.05 16.15 24.00
C SER A 767 -2.02 17.18 23.42
N TYR A 768 -1.56 18.41 23.26
CA TYR A 768 -2.31 19.50 22.61
C TYR A 768 -1.54 20.11 21.43
N TYR A 769 -2.27 20.81 20.57
CA TYR A 769 -1.78 21.54 19.40
C TYR A 769 -2.46 22.90 19.34
N ILE A 770 -1.70 23.97 19.08
CA ILE A 770 -2.22 25.35 18.99
C ILE A 770 -2.03 25.87 17.58
N ALA A 771 -3.12 26.35 16.98
CA ALA A 771 -3.14 26.89 15.62
C ALA A 771 -4.32 27.85 15.44
N LYS A 772 -4.37 28.56 14.30
CA LYS A 772 -5.48 29.47 13.99
C LYS A 772 -6.75 28.70 13.63
N ALA A 773 -7.91 29.20 14.04
CA ALA A 773 -9.21 28.70 13.62
C ALA A 773 -9.49 29.11 12.17
N PHE A 774 -9.62 28.13 11.27
CA PHE A 774 -10.22 28.32 9.95
C PHE A 774 -11.68 27.85 10.00
N VAL A 775 -12.56 28.75 10.41
CA VAL A 775 -14.01 28.50 10.47
C VAL A 775 -14.57 28.40 9.05
N THR A 776 -15.23 27.28 8.72
CA THR A 776 -15.61 26.96 7.34
C THR A 776 -16.89 26.13 7.23
N ARG A 777 -17.63 26.32 6.12
CA ARG A 777 -18.82 25.52 5.75
C ARG A 777 -18.46 24.23 4.98
N ARG A 778 -17.18 24.00 4.73
CA ARG A 778 -16.69 22.82 4.00
C ARG A 778 -16.79 21.54 4.82
N ILE A 779 -17.02 21.65 6.12
CA ILE A 779 -17.28 20.53 7.03
C ILE A 779 -18.59 20.89 7.75
N LYS A 780 -19.52 19.94 7.79
CA LYS A 780 -20.84 20.09 8.42
C LYS A 780 -20.97 19.20 9.66
N PRO A 781 -21.82 19.55 10.64
CA PRO A 781 -22.24 18.61 11.68
C PRO A 781 -22.87 17.36 11.04
N MET A 782 -22.73 16.21 11.71
CA MET A 782 -23.30 14.94 11.26
C MET A 782 -24.14 14.32 12.37
N THR A 783 -25.13 13.51 11.97
CA THR A 783 -25.85 12.63 12.89
C THR A 783 -25.31 11.21 12.73
N ILE A 784 -24.73 10.67 13.79
CA ILE A 784 -24.07 9.37 13.81
C ILE A 784 -24.70 8.55 14.92
N ASP A 785 -25.39 7.47 14.54
CA ASP A 785 -26.16 6.63 15.45
C ASP A 785 -27.02 7.44 16.45
N GLY A 786 -27.76 8.42 15.91
CA GLY A 786 -28.63 9.30 16.69
C GLY A 786 -27.93 10.43 17.45
N LYS A 787 -26.60 10.53 17.40
CA LYS A 787 -25.82 11.58 18.10
C LYS A 787 -25.30 12.64 17.14
N LYS A 788 -25.35 13.90 17.56
CA LYS A 788 -24.67 14.99 16.86
C LYS A 788 -23.16 14.84 17.06
N VAL A 789 -22.43 14.69 15.96
CA VAL A 789 -20.97 14.54 15.95
C VAL A 789 -20.37 15.64 15.09
N TYR A 790 -19.27 16.23 15.58
CA TYR A 790 -18.44 17.15 14.81
C TYR A 790 -17.16 16.49 14.38
N GLN A 791 -16.65 16.96 13.25
CA GLN A 791 -15.33 16.61 12.74
C GLN A 791 -14.53 17.89 12.50
N ILE A 792 -13.23 17.84 12.80
CA ILE A 792 -12.29 18.91 12.47
C ILE A 792 -11.14 18.34 11.65
N GLY A 793 -10.46 19.24 10.94
CA GLY A 793 -9.39 18.87 10.05
C GLY A 793 -8.11 19.67 10.30
N ILE A 794 -6.95 19.01 10.34
CA ILE A 794 -5.66 19.67 10.58
C ILE A 794 -4.64 19.34 9.48
N PRO A 795 -4.12 20.34 8.73
CA PRO A 795 -2.99 20.13 7.82
C PRO A 795 -1.71 19.75 8.57
N ILE A 796 -0.92 18.83 8.00
CA ILE A 796 0.27 18.32 8.68
C ILE A 796 1.53 19.19 8.57
N HIS A 797 1.53 20.26 7.79
CA HIS A 797 2.77 20.77 7.16
C HIS A 797 3.74 21.56 8.04
N GLN A 798 3.34 21.88 9.26
CA GLN A 798 4.09 22.79 10.12
C GLN A 798 4.82 22.03 11.23
N GLY A 799 5.94 22.60 11.70
CA GLY A 799 6.78 22.07 12.77
C GLY A 799 7.74 23.16 13.28
N TYR A 800 8.62 22.81 14.21
CA TYR A 800 9.52 23.77 14.87
C TYR A 800 10.83 24.02 14.10
N ARG A 801 11.00 23.43 12.92
CA ARG A 801 12.07 23.76 11.96
C ARG A 801 11.48 24.30 10.66
N GLY A 802 12.24 25.07 9.91
CA GLY A 802 11.82 25.68 8.65
C GLY A 802 12.80 26.76 8.21
N ILE A 803 12.39 27.61 7.26
CA ILE A 803 13.16 28.77 6.85
C ILE A 803 13.40 29.76 8.01
N GLN A 804 14.47 30.56 7.93
CA GLN A 804 14.88 31.50 8.97
C GLN A 804 13.82 32.59 9.22
N GLU A 805 13.06 32.96 8.19
CA GLU A 805 11.98 33.96 8.27
C GLU A 805 10.82 33.53 9.18
N ASP A 806 10.77 32.25 9.54
CA ASP A 806 9.83 31.69 10.53
C ASP A 806 10.41 31.59 11.94
N GLU A 807 11.70 31.92 12.12
CA GLU A 807 12.35 31.92 13.43
C GLU A 807 11.69 32.96 14.36
N GLY A 808 11.35 32.54 15.59
CA GLY A 808 10.72 33.41 16.58
C GLY A 808 9.21 33.69 16.37
N LYS A 809 8.61 33.28 15.25
CA LYS A 809 7.14 33.27 15.09
C LYS A 809 6.57 32.05 15.80
N ASN A 810 5.75 32.24 16.85
CA ASN A 810 5.03 31.22 17.65
C ASN A 810 5.63 29.81 17.59
N ALA A 811 6.29 29.28 18.64
CA ALA A 811 6.90 27.94 18.63
C ALA A 811 5.95 26.86 18.06
N LYS A 812 6.09 26.55 16.77
CA LYS A 812 5.20 25.68 16.00
C LYS A 812 5.45 24.24 16.45
N THR A 813 4.44 23.56 16.98
CA THR A 813 4.56 22.12 17.32
C THR A 813 4.16 21.26 16.12
N VAL A 814 4.40 19.95 16.20
CA VAL A 814 3.97 18.98 15.17
C VAL A 814 2.58 18.47 15.53
N VAL A 815 1.68 18.40 14.55
CA VAL A 815 0.30 17.89 14.75
C VAL A 815 0.24 16.44 15.26
N ASN A 816 1.21 15.60 14.89
CA ASN A 816 1.28 14.19 15.32
C ASN A 816 1.57 14.01 16.82
N ARG A 817 1.74 15.10 17.59
CA ARG A 817 1.59 15.06 19.06
C ARG A 817 0.18 14.64 19.50
N LEU A 818 -0.83 14.81 18.63
CA LEU A 818 -2.23 14.47 18.92
C LEU A 818 -2.60 13.02 18.61
N THR A 819 -1.87 12.37 17.71
CA THR A 819 -2.32 11.13 17.05
C THR A 819 -2.00 9.90 17.89
N PRO A 820 -2.87 8.88 17.91
CA PRO A 820 -2.68 7.68 18.73
C PRO A 820 -1.57 6.76 18.21
N THR A 821 -0.88 6.08 19.13
CA THR A 821 0.07 5.01 18.80
C THR A 821 -0.66 3.67 18.65
N VAL A 822 -1.38 3.49 17.55
CA VAL A 822 -2.04 2.22 17.21
C VAL A 822 -1.94 1.96 15.73
N VAL A 823 -1.83 0.69 15.32
CA VAL A 823 -1.59 0.33 13.91
C VAL A 823 -2.52 -0.75 13.38
N ASP A 824 -2.74 -0.70 12.05
CA ASP A 824 -3.36 -1.78 11.27
C ASP A 824 -2.63 -3.12 11.51
N PRO A 825 -3.36 -4.23 11.77
CA PRO A 825 -2.72 -5.50 12.13
C PRO A 825 -2.04 -6.22 10.97
N ASN A 826 -2.24 -5.77 9.73
CA ASN A 826 -1.64 -6.34 8.53
C ASN A 826 -0.44 -5.52 8.06
N ALA A 827 -0.64 -4.22 7.84
CA ALA A 827 0.34 -3.32 7.25
C ALA A 827 1.11 -2.49 8.28
N TYR A 828 0.77 -2.59 9.57
CA TYR A 828 1.40 -1.85 10.67
C TYR A 828 1.39 -0.32 10.45
N THR A 829 0.41 0.18 9.71
CA THR A 829 0.26 1.61 9.43
C THR A 829 -0.52 2.28 10.56
N PRO A 830 -0.04 3.43 11.11
CA PRO A 830 -0.74 4.09 12.20
C PRO A 830 -2.07 4.75 11.83
N GLU A 831 -2.94 4.88 12.82
CA GLU A 831 -4.25 5.54 12.73
C GLU A 831 -4.13 7.07 12.85
N PHE A 832 -3.97 7.74 11.71
CA PHE A 832 -3.83 9.20 11.63
C PHE A 832 -5.10 9.93 11.17
N LYS A 833 -6.09 9.16 10.68
CA LYS A 833 -7.23 9.72 9.93
C LYS A 833 -8.55 9.75 10.71
N GLY A 834 -8.66 9.04 11.82
CA GLY A 834 -9.81 9.11 12.71
C GLY A 834 -9.38 8.88 14.15
N PHE A 835 -9.40 9.94 14.96
CA PHE A 835 -9.14 9.89 16.39
C PHE A 835 -9.91 11.01 17.10
N LEU A 836 -9.97 11.02 18.44
CA LEU A 836 -10.79 11.96 19.19
C LEU A 836 -9.99 13.09 19.83
N VAL A 837 -10.60 14.27 19.84
CA VAL A 837 -10.06 15.49 20.46
C VAL A 837 -11.15 16.30 21.15
N LYS A 838 -10.71 17.31 21.90
CA LYS A 838 -11.46 18.48 22.35
C LYS A 838 -10.87 19.71 21.72
N ILE A 839 -11.63 20.79 21.68
CA ILE A 839 -11.15 22.10 21.26
C ILE A 839 -11.54 23.15 22.30
N GLU A 840 -10.72 24.18 22.45
CA GLU A 840 -10.95 25.32 23.34
C GLU A 840 -10.25 26.57 22.76
N LYS A 841 -10.65 27.77 23.21
CA LYS A 841 -9.89 28.99 22.90
C LYS A 841 -8.53 28.94 23.60
N ALA A 842 -7.46 29.36 22.91
CA ALA A 842 -6.08 29.30 23.40
C ALA A 842 -5.58 30.62 23.99
#